data_AF-A0A3B4Y3N6-F1
#
_entry.id   AF-A0A3B4Y3N6-F1
#
_cell.length_a   1.000
_cell.length_b   1.000
_cell.length_c   1.000
_cell.angle_alpha   90.00
_cell.angle_beta   90.00
_cell.angle_gamma   90.00
#
_symmetry.space_group_name_H-M   'P 1'
#
loop_
_entity.id
_entity.type
_entity.pdbx_description
1 polymer ?
#
loop_
_entity_poly.entity_id
_entity_poly.type
_entity_poly.pdbx_seq_one_letter_code
_entity_poly.pdbx_strand_id
1 'polypeptide(L)'
;MNEKYSQHHPVHFQSLHPRIKDSSLIVISKLAWSDITSSFISTETHLERFLEDLGMVQHFTEKLSLSKILQIDERTITDETAKCQSDLPWYFLKKLMMVNVTARNVKCISECESACDAASDITEFNFDNLLDSPNSGDMLNPLDIITALFLCSDAFVQQEMALKMSMCQFSVPLLLPNCDTQQCTLMLWALRDMVKKYRPQSLSQSKGFFEDRIVLSELPMISFVRLGECSLSKSEILNKLLSNSQQYHDTFVHRNMECGDSPRRISDGLTEITWYLPRGKTSDIFSVPVAVANLRGDITSFETQFSFLCQTSAAVFVFFDNLDTDCKLLTNQHHKAQIFLVGNHQSKHFNLNSLKKVAIKLGLTNNNILIKTKQTNDADFVKNLRKTVKDVVDNSKMKMCIEQMADIAHELGISVDEDCPECQTAKKNADAITAEIQDTLKYKQEQLPLQGQIWKDLTSLEKEEFRLRKVGSEAIETYRSGLQVQKRELRDRQNSYNMSNAMTCFINAISSPGTERCYFLKWMRINLDNLSRERLSDLREELSNSSLGTEHFFREMGQIYEASVSLPETDPSRQQLQHLPKLCAGLLLDGFPLELVDGDASNIPLRWVSDVLSQLHDLVSPKNKILVVTVLGVQSTGKSTLLNTMFGVQFAVSSGRCTRGAFMLLIRINEDIRKVLNCDFMVIIDTEGLKSPELAQLDDSHEHDNELATLVIGLSDITIINIAMENSTEMKDILQIVVHAFLRMKEVGKKPKCQFVHQNVSDVSANEKNLRDRKLLLQQLNEMTQAAAKMEKKEENKSFTDVMEYSPDTGNWYIPGLWNGNPPMAPVNAGYSEAVYELKKNIIHLLGKLRRGISPPAMNILGLICDIQVNHQK
;
A
#
# COMPACT_ATOMS: atom_id res chain seq x y z
N MET A 1 -60.74 11.65 30.03
CA MET A 1 -61.78 12.40 29.29
C MET A 1 -61.41 12.32 27.81
N ASN A 2 -61.85 11.24 27.17
CA ASN A 2 -62.93 11.19 26.16
C ASN A 2 -62.40 11.64 24.79
N GLU A 3 -61.89 10.73 23.94
CA GLU A 3 -62.64 9.87 23.00
C GLU A 3 -63.58 10.63 22.04
N LYS A 4 -63.43 10.43 20.73
CA LYS A 4 -64.22 9.39 20.01
C LYS A 4 -63.83 9.18 18.52
N TYR A 5 -63.63 7.87 18.20
CA TYR A 5 -64.03 7.03 17.03
C TYR A 5 -63.64 7.43 15.57
N SER A 6 -63.29 6.51 14.64
CA SER A 6 -63.78 5.14 14.36
C SER A 6 -62.81 4.40 13.37
N GLN A 7 -62.25 3.21 13.67
CA GLN A 7 -62.60 1.81 13.25
C GLN A 7 -62.59 1.50 11.72
N HIS A 8 -62.21 0.32 11.18
CA HIS A 8 -61.58 -0.94 11.63
C HIS A 8 -61.25 -1.84 10.40
N HIS A 9 -60.12 -2.53 10.48
CA HIS A 9 -59.75 -3.93 10.11
C HIS A 9 -59.78 -4.60 8.70
N PRO A 10 -58.85 -5.57 8.47
CA PRO A 10 -58.56 -6.25 7.20
C PRO A 10 -59.11 -7.71 7.14
N VAL A 11 -59.07 -8.36 5.97
CA VAL A 11 -59.39 -9.80 5.81
C VAL A 11 -58.43 -10.51 4.83
N HIS A 12 -57.94 -11.66 5.29
CA HIS A 12 -57.18 -12.71 4.56
C HIS A 12 -58.13 -13.64 3.77
N PHE A 13 -57.69 -14.25 2.65
CA PHE A 13 -58.10 -15.61 2.27
C PHE A 13 -57.05 -16.35 1.41
N GLN A 14 -56.95 -17.66 1.64
CA GLN A 14 -56.04 -18.65 1.04
C GLN A 14 -56.62 -19.34 -0.23
N SER A 15 -55.68 -19.85 -1.05
CA SER A 15 -55.66 -21.06 -1.90
C SER A 15 -56.72 -21.35 -3.01
N LEU A 16 -56.22 -21.66 -4.22
CA LEU A 16 -56.59 -22.81 -5.09
C LEU A 16 -55.77 -22.81 -6.41
N HIS A 17 -55.16 -23.97 -6.75
CA HIS A 17 -54.62 -24.38 -8.07
C HIS A 17 -55.54 -25.52 -8.61
N PRO A 18 -55.50 -26.04 -9.87
CA PRO A 18 -54.41 -26.01 -10.88
C PRO A 18 -54.81 -25.89 -12.40
N ARG A 19 -53.76 -25.73 -13.26
CA ARG A 19 -53.60 -26.15 -14.69
C ARG A 19 -54.56 -25.61 -15.77
N ILE A 20 -53.98 -24.91 -16.77
CA ILE A 20 -53.94 -25.29 -18.20
C ILE A 20 -52.69 -24.62 -18.82
N LYS A 21 -51.95 -25.41 -19.60
CA LYS A 21 -50.80 -25.01 -20.43
C LYS A 21 -51.30 -24.18 -21.61
N ASP A 22 -50.58 -23.12 -22.00
CA ASP A 22 -49.95 -23.06 -23.33
C ASP A 22 -49.08 -21.81 -23.51
N SER A 23 -47.97 -22.07 -24.19
CA SER A 23 -46.89 -21.21 -24.65
C SER A 23 -47.33 -20.01 -25.48
N SER A 24 -47.05 -18.78 -25.04
CA SER A 24 -46.90 -17.56 -25.88
C SER A 24 -46.74 -16.26 -25.07
N LEU A 25 -45.83 -16.20 -24.10
CA LEU A 25 -45.53 -14.97 -23.34
C LEU A 25 -44.01 -14.76 -23.18
N ILE A 26 -43.29 -14.82 -24.29
CA ILE A 26 -41.91 -14.30 -24.43
C ILE A 26 -41.83 -13.64 -25.80
N VAL A 27 -42.57 -12.56 -26.02
CA VAL A 27 -42.32 -11.46 -26.97
C VAL A 27 -43.42 -10.44 -26.63
N ILE A 28 -43.16 -9.50 -25.73
CA ILE A 28 -43.75 -8.16 -25.54
C ILE A 28 -43.29 -7.69 -24.15
N SER A 29 -41.99 -7.42 -24.03
CA SER A 29 -41.42 -6.58 -22.95
C SER A 29 -40.14 -5.86 -23.41
N LYS A 30 -39.86 -5.87 -24.72
CA LYS A 30 -38.71 -5.19 -25.35
C LYS A 30 -39.09 -4.01 -26.25
N LEU A 31 -40.36 -3.60 -26.28
CA LEU A 31 -40.87 -2.54 -27.17
C LEU A 31 -41.70 -1.47 -26.45
N ALA A 32 -41.56 -1.34 -25.12
CA ALA A 32 -42.22 -0.29 -24.34
C ALA A 32 -41.24 0.50 -23.44
N TRP A 33 -39.95 0.50 -23.80
CA TRP A 33 -38.89 1.32 -23.19
C TRP A 33 -38.22 2.24 -24.24
N SER A 34 -38.93 2.58 -25.32
CA SER A 34 -38.41 3.45 -26.39
C SER A 34 -39.08 4.82 -26.49
N ASP A 35 -40.18 5.11 -25.76
CA ASP A 35 -40.95 6.36 -25.99
C ASP A 35 -41.40 7.07 -24.70
N ILE A 36 -40.54 7.13 -23.70
CA ILE A 36 -40.59 8.18 -22.66
C ILE A 36 -39.19 8.78 -22.50
N THR A 37 -38.67 9.33 -23.59
CA THR A 37 -37.61 10.34 -23.56
C THR A 37 -38.27 11.70 -23.32
N SER A 38 -38.70 11.95 -22.08
CA SER A 38 -38.82 13.33 -21.62
C SER A 38 -37.40 13.89 -21.54
N SER A 39 -37.10 14.84 -22.42
CA SER A 39 -35.85 15.59 -22.51
C SER A 39 -35.48 16.24 -21.16
N PHE A 40 -34.73 15.52 -20.34
CA PHE A 40 -33.77 16.14 -19.43
C PHE A 40 -32.47 16.30 -20.22
N ILE A 41 -32.23 17.50 -20.73
CA ILE A 41 -30.91 17.88 -21.20
C ILE A 41 -30.05 17.95 -19.94
N SER A 42 -29.33 16.88 -19.58
CA SER A 42 -28.26 16.99 -18.59
C SER A 42 -27.17 17.82 -19.25
N THR A 43 -27.04 19.08 -18.85
CA THR A 43 -25.86 19.89 -19.19
C THR A 43 -24.65 19.19 -18.59
N GLU A 44 -23.86 18.57 -19.46
CA GLU A 44 -22.57 17.96 -19.16
C GLU A 44 -21.72 18.89 -18.27
N THR A 45 -21.27 18.38 -17.12
CA THR A 45 -20.60 19.20 -16.12
C THR A 45 -19.15 19.52 -16.51
N HIS A 46 -18.53 20.48 -15.82
CA HIS A 46 -17.13 20.83 -16.11
C HIS A 46 -16.18 19.69 -15.72
N LEU A 47 -16.51 18.96 -14.64
CA LEU A 47 -15.78 17.75 -14.25
C LEU A 47 -15.94 16.64 -15.28
N GLU A 48 -17.16 16.36 -15.75
CA GLU A 48 -17.42 15.30 -16.73
C GLU A 48 -16.58 15.50 -18.00
N ARG A 49 -16.57 16.71 -18.58
CA ARG A 49 -15.70 17.05 -19.72
C ARG A 49 -14.23 16.81 -19.45
N PHE A 50 -13.74 17.22 -18.29
CA PHE A 50 -12.35 17.01 -17.92
C PHE A 50 -12.01 15.51 -17.79
N LEU A 51 -12.94 14.71 -17.27
CA LEU A 51 -12.78 13.27 -17.17
C LEU A 51 -12.91 12.57 -18.52
N GLU A 52 -13.66 13.13 -19.48
CA GLU A 52 -13.66 12.68 -20.88
C GLU A 52 -12.29 12.86 -21.53
N ASP A 53 -11.68 14.05 -21.38
CA ASP A 53 -10.32 14.34 -21.87
C ASP A 53 -9.28 13.33 -21.32
N LEU A 54 -9.49 12.88 -20.08
CA LEU A 54 -8.63 11.90 -19.40
C LEU A 54 -9.02 10.43 -19.63
N GLY A 55 -10.15 10.14 -20.28
CA GLY A 55 -10.66 8.78 -20.42
C GLY A 55 -11.05 8.12 -19.08
N MET A 56 -11.51 8.91 -18.11
CA MET A 56 -11.76 8.48 -16.72
C MET A 56 -13.25 8.51 -16.32
N VAL A 57 -14.16 8.87 -17.23
CA VAL A 57 -15.61 9.01 -16.93
C VAL A 57 -16.21 7.75 -16.30
N GLN A 58 -15.94 6.58 -16.85
CA GLN A 58 -16.45 5.31 -16.31
C GLN A 58 -16.00 5.10 -14.85
N HIS A 59 -14.77 5.48 -14.55
CA HIS A 59 -14.18 5.36 -13.22
C HIS A 59 -14.71 6.39 -12.22
N PHE A 60 -15.35 7.46 -12.68
CA PHE A 60 -16.04 8.37 -11.77
C PHE A 60 -17.23 7.70 -11.08
N THR A 61 -17.98 6.88 -11.81
CA THR A 61 -19.16 6.15 -11.30
C THR A 61 -18.79 4.81 -10.69
N GLU A 62 -17.98 3.99 -11.37
CA GLU A 62 -17.65 2.63 -10.93
C GLU A 62 -16.53 2.57 -9.87
N LYS A 63 -15.74 3.65 -9.77
CA LYS A 63 -14.51 3.76 -8.96
C LYS A 63 -13.40 2.78 -9.37
N LEU A 64 -12.16 3.28 -9.38
CA LEU A 64 -10.97 2.46 -9.53
C LEU A 64 -10.75 1.65 -8.25
N SER A 65 -10.60 0.34 -8.42
CA SER A 65 -10.27 -0.57 -7.32
C SER A 65 -8.79 -0.93 -7.28
N LEU A 66 -8.31 -1.30 -6.09
CA LEU A 66 -6.93 -1.73 -5.89
C LEU A 66 -6.58 -2.93 -6.78
N SER A 67 -7.51 -3.88 -6.93
CA SER A 67 -7.34 -5.05 -7.81
C SER A 67 -7.07 -4.67 -9.28
N LYS A 68 -7.60 -3.53 -9.74
CA LYS A 68 -7.41 -3.01 -11.09
C LYS A 68 -6.05 -2.34 -11.23
N ILE A 69 -5.59 -1.61 -10.22
CA ILE A 69 -4.29 -0.93 -10.22
C ILE A 69 -3.13 -1.92 -10.10
N LEU A 70 -3.30 -2.98 -9.32
CA LEU A 70 -2.29 -4.03 -9.16
C LEU A 70 -2.20 -4.97 -10.37
N GLN A 71 -3.19 -4.92 -11.27
CA GLN A 71 -3.24 -5.78 -12.46
C GLN A 71 -1.97 -5.59 -13.32
N ILE A 72 -1.39 -6.70 -13.77
CA ILE A 72 -0.25 -6.65 -14.70
C ILE A 72 -0.79 -6.48 -16.12
N ASP A 73 -0.56 -5.32 -16.72
CA ASP A 73 -0.94 -4.97 -18.09
C ASP A 73 0.24 -4.43 -18.92
N GLU A 74 0.05 -4.27 -20.23
CA GLU A 74 1.11 -3.80 -21.14
C GLU A 74 1.71 -2.47 -20.68
N ARG A 75 0.88 -1.56 -20.17
CA ARG A 75 1.29 -0.26 -19.64
C ARG A 75 2.18 -0.41 -18.42
N THR A 76 2.00 -1.44 -17.59
CA THR A 76 2.89 -1.72 -16.45
C THR A 76 4.27 -2.20 -16.87
N ILE A 77 4.50 -2.69 -18.09
CA ILE A 77 5.78 -3.30 -18.51
C ILE A 77 6.52 -2.53 -19.62
N THR A 78 5.88 -1.56 -20.28
CA THR A 78 6.50 -0.74 -21.32
C THR A 78 6.96 0.62 -20.80
N ASP A 79 8.04 1.18 -21.35
CA ASP A 79 8.53 2.54 -21.02
C ASP A 79 7.84 3.65 -21.81
N GLU A 80 6.68 3.38 -22.41
CA GLU A 80 6.04 4.36 -23.27
C GLU A 80 5.70 5.62 -22.48
N THR A 81 6.19 6.75 -22.96
CA THR A 81 5.76 8.07 -22.51
C THR A 81 4.31 8.28 -22.90
N ALA A 82 3.57 9.06 -22.12
CA ALA A 82 2.18 9.35 -22.40
C ALA A 82 2.04 10.00 -23.80
N LYS A 83 1.32 9.31 -24.70
CA LYS A 83 1.12 9.74 -26.10
C LYS A 83 -0.09 10.67 -26.22
N CYS A 84 -1.06 10.51 -25.34
CA CYS A 84 -2.27 11.32 -25.27
C CYS A 84 -2.68 11.64 -23.83
N GLN A 85 -3.57 12.62 -23.65
CA GLN A 85 -3.99 13.08 -22.32
C GLN A 85 -4.61 11.96 -21.48
N SER A 86 -5.31 11.01 -22.10
CA SER A 86 -5.89 9.85 -21.42
C SER A 86 -4.87 8.85 -20.87
N ASP A 87 -3.60 8.91 -21.28
CA ASP A 87 -2.53 8.07 -20.72
C ASP A 87 -1.96 8.64 -19.42
N LEU A 88 -2.11 9.94 -19.18
CA LEU A 88 -1.46 10.65 -18.09
C LEU A 88 -1.88 10.17 -16.68
N PRO A 89 -3.18 9.91 -16.39
CA PRO A 89 -3.58 9.36 -15.09
C PRO A 89 -2.94 8.00 -14.82
N TRP A 90 -2.86 7.14 -15.85
CA TRP A 90 -2.25 5.82 -15.76
C TRP A 90 -0.74 5.89 -15.60
N TYR A 91 -0.08 6.82 -16.30
CA TYR A 91 1.35 7.08 -16.14
C TYR A 91 1.67 7.52 -14.71
N PHE A 92 0.90 8.48 -14.18
CA PHE A 92 1.04 8.94 -12.79
C PHE A 92 0.85 7.78 -11.81
N LEU A 93 -0.25 7.02 -11.92
CA LEU A 93 -0.52 5.88 -11.03
C LEU A 93 0.59 4.84 -11.07
N LYS A 94 1.06 4.46 -12.26
CA LYS A 94 2.14 3.47 -12.43
C LYS A 94 3.41 3.91 -11.71
N LYS A 95 3.87 5.15 -11.95
CA LYS A 95 5.07 5.69 -11.31
C LYS A 95 4.88 5.83 -9.79
N LEU A 96 3.69 6.24 -9.35
CA LEU A 96 3.35 6.39 -7.94
C LEU A 96 3.36 5.06 -7.18
N MET A 97 2.78 4.00 -7.74
CA MET A 97 2.75 2.67 -7.10
C MET A 97 4.16 2.10 -6.88
N MET A 98 5.09 2.46 -7.76
CA MET A 98 6.52 2.16 -7.65
C MET A 98 7.30 3.15 -6.78
N VAL A 99 6.63 4.11 -6.15
CA VAL A 99 7.22 5.16 -5.30
C VAL A 99 8.26 6.02 -6.03
N ASN A 100 8.09 6.20 -7.35
CA ASN A 100 9.00 6.99 -8.16
C ASN A 100 8.68 8.50 -8.00
N VAL A 101 9.65 9.25 -7.49
CA VAL A 101 9.55 10.71 -7.25
C VAL A 101 9.31 11.54 -8.51
N THR A 102 9.52 10.97 -9.70
CA THR A 102 9.22 11.62 -10.99
C THR A 102 7.75 11.50 -11.41
N ALA A 103 6.88 10.88 -10.61
CA ALA A 103 5.48 10.64 -10.97
C ALA A 103 4.69 11.91 -11.36
N ARG A 104 5.07 13.09 -10.84
CA ARG A 104 4.43 14.39 -11.16
C ARG A 104 4.95 15.07 -12.43
N ASN A 105 5.94 14.49 -13.11
CA ASN A 105 6.44 15.00 -14.39
C ASN A 105 5.54 14.45 -15.51
N VAL A 106 4.41 15.11 -15.72
CA VAL A 106 3.32 14.60 -16.56
C VAL A 106 3.25 15.38 -17.87
N LYS A 107 4.23 15.18 -18.76
CA LYS A 107 4.25 15.77 -20.11
C LYS A 107 3.79 14.75 -21.15
N CYS A 108 2.84 15.13 -22.00
CA CYS A 108 2.54 14.41 -23.24
C CYS A 108 3.58 14.77 -24.31
N ILE A 109 4.22 13.76 -24.90
CA ILE A 109 5.06 13.94 -26.09
C ILE A 109 4.19 13.56 -27.28
N SER A 110 3.57 14.54 -27.94
CA SER A 110 2.87 14.28 -29.20
C SER A 110 3.90 14.01 -30.31
N GLU A 111 3.60 13.09 -31.24
CA GLU A 111 4.47 12.72 -32.36
C GLU A 111 4.85 13.91 -33.27
N CYS A 112 4.19 15.06 -33.14
CA CYS A 112 4.53 16.28 -33.85
C CYS A 112 5.90 16.88 -33.49
N GLU A 113 6.48 16.56 -32.33
CA GLU A 113 7.87 16.99 -31.99
C GLU A 113 8.93 16.21 -32.79
N SER A 114 8.60 15.06 -33.41
CA SER A 114 9.57 14.25 -34.17
C SER A 114 9.73 14.68 -35.64
N ALA A 115 8.90 15.60 -36.13
CA ALA A 115 8.88 16.04 -37.52
C ALA A 115 9.64 17.37 -37.80
N CYS A 116 10.19 18.03 -36.78
CA CYS A 116 10.89 19.31 -36.97
C CYS A 116 12.41 19.20 -37.23
N ASP A 117 12.98 17.99 -37.24
CA ASP A 117 14.40 17.77 -37.57
C ASP A 117 14.67 17.52 -39.07
N ALA A 118 13.66 17.70 -39.93
CA ALA A 118 13.87 17.79 -41.36
C ALA A 118 14.04 19.26 -41.77
N ALA A 119 15.30 19.66 -41.95
CA ALA A 119 15.73 20.97 -42.41
C ALA A 119 14.84 21.57 -43.51
N SER A 120 14.31 22.76 -43.26
CA SER A 120 13.94 23.68 -44.33
C SER A 120 14.65 25.01 -44.08
N ASP A 121 15.63 25.29 -44.95
CA ASP A 121 16.22 26.60 -45.13
C ASP A 121 15.10 27.61 -45.45
N ILE A 122 14.67 28.39 -44.47
CA ILE A 122 13.87 29.59 -44.69
C ILE A 122 14.58 30.74 -43.99
N THR A 123 15.22 31.57 -44.82
CA THR A 123 15.87 32.82 -44.45
C THR A 123 14.85 33.93 -44.18
N GLU A 124 14.11 33.83 -43.08
CA GLU A 124 13.42 34.97 -42.45
C GLU A 124 13.22 34.68 -40.95
N PHE A 125 13.93 35.42 -40.08
CA PHE A 125 13.81 35.28 -38.63
C PHE A 125 12.45 35.82 -38.15
N ASN A 126 11.48 34.92 -37.98
CA ASN A 126 10.18 35.25 -37.43
C ASN A 126 10.24 35.26 -35.89
N PHE A 127 10.32 36.45 -35.28
CA PHE A 127 10.35 36.64 -33.83
C PHE A 127 9.04 36.20 -33.14
N ASP A 128 7.93 36.13 -33.87
CA ASP A 128 6.63 35.78 -33.31
C ASP A 128 6.57 34.28 -32.91
N ASN A 129 7.21 33.40 -33.68
CA ASN A 129 7.38 31.98 -33.34
C ASN A 129 8.30 31.73 -32.12
N LEU A 130 9.04 32.75 -31.68
CA LEU A 130 9.93 32.70 -30.51
C LEU A 130 9.19 33.09 -29.22
N LEU A 131 8.03 33.76 -29.36
CA LEU A 131 7.17 34.20 -28.27
C LEU A 131 5.91 33.32 -28.13
N ASP A 132 5.50 32.67 -29.22
CA ASP A 132 4.45 31.65 -29.19
C ASP A 132 5.02 30.33 -28.66
N SER A 133 4.70 30.01 -27.40
CA SER A 133 4.99 28.69 -26.86
C SER A 133 4.18 27.64 -27.64
N PRO A 134 4.75 26.45 -27.91
CA PRO A 134 4.00 25.37 -28.55
C PRO A 134 2.77 25.05 -27.68
N ASN A 135 1.58 25.34 -28.22
CA ASN A 135 0.24 25.06 -27.69
C ASN A 135 0.16 24.82 -26.17
N SER A 136 0.14 25.89 -25.37
CA SER A 136 -0.12 25.84 -23.92
C SER A 136 -1.51 25.29 -23.55
N GLY A 137 -2.40 25.08 -24.53
CA GLY A 137 -3.75 24.55 -24.35
C GLY A 137 -3.82 23.03 -24.09
N ASP A 138 -2.76 22.27 -24.42
CA ASP A 138 -2.76 20.80 -24.29
C ASP A 138 -2.07 20.27 -23.02
N MET A 139 -1.46 21.14 -22.21
CA MET A 139 -0.77 20.74 -20.99
C MET A 139 -1.69 20.74 -19.79
N LEU A 140 -1.68 19.64 -19.04
CA LEU A 140 -2.53 19.44 -17.87
C LEU A 140 -1.75 19.69 -16.59
N ASN A 141 -2.37 20.40 -15.64
CA ASN A 141 -1.75 20.62 -14.35
C ASN A 141 -1.66 19.29 -13.56
N PRO A 142 -0.49 18.92 -12.98
CA PRO A 142 -0.37 17.69 -12.20
C PRO A 142 -1.38 17.58 -11.05
N LEU A 143 -1.81 18.71 -10.48
CA LEU A 143 -2.82 18.72 -9.41
C LEU A 143 -4.21 18.35 -9.90
N ASP A 144 -4.56 18.66 -11.15
CA ASP A 144 -5.84 18.25 -11.73
C ASP A 144 -5.85 16.74 -11.96
N ILE A 145 -4.74 16.16 -12.39
CA ILE A 145 -4.60 14.69 -12.56
C ILE A 145 -4.74 13.99 -11.21
N ILE A 146 -4.05 14.49 -10.17
CA ILE A 146 -4.19 13.97 -8.80
C ILE A 146 -5.64 14.08 -8.33
N THR A 147 -6.28 15.25 -8.51
CA THR A 147 -7.66 15.48 -8.08
C THR A 147 -8.64 14.54 -8.80
N ALA A 148 -8.52 14.40 -10.13
CA ALA A 148 -9.33 13.48 -10.93
C ALA A 148 -9.16 12.03 -10.46
N LEU A 149 -7.92 11.60 -10.22
CA LEU A 149 -7.64 10.25 -9.74
C LEU A 149 -8.26 9.98 -8.38
N PHE A 150 -8.14 10.90 -7.41
CA PHE A 150 -8.80 10.76 -6.11
C PHE A 150 -10.33 10.68 -6.26
N LEU A 151 -10.93 11.53 -7.09
CA LEU A 151 -12.38 11.51 -7.35
C LEU A 151 -12.86 10.21 -8.05
N CYS A 152 -12.03 9.63 -8.91
CA CYS A 152 -12.33 8.40 -9.66
C CYS A 152 -11.89 7.12 -8.96
N SER A 153 -11.40 7.19 -7.72
CA SER A 153 -10.87 6.03 -6.98
C SER A 153 -11.75 5.63 -5.82
N ASP A 154 -11.75 4.34 -5.48
CA ASP A 154 -12.37 3.85 -4.25
C ASP A 154 -11.53 4.27 -3.02
N ALA A 155 -12.10 4.10 -1.83
CA ALA A 155 -11.48 4.51 -0.58
C ALA A 155 -10.14 3.80 -0.29
N PHE A 156 -9.93 2.57 -0.78
CA PHE A 156 -8.71 1.81 -0.57
C PHE A 156 -7.59 2.28 -1.51
N VAL A 157 -7.93 2.61 -2.76
CA VAL A 157 -7.02 3.23 -3.72
C VAL A 157 -6.62 4.62 -3.26
N GLN A 158 -7.56 5.45 -2.79
CA GLN A 158 -7.25 6.77 -2.25
C GLN A 158 -6.25 6.69 -1.09
N GLN A 159 -6.44 5.72 -0.19
CA GLN A 159 -5.52 5.47 0.92
C GLN A 159 -4.13 5.03 0.45
N GLU A 160 -4.05 4.12 -0.52
CA GLU A 160 -2.78 3.66 -1.09
C GLU A 160 -2.05 4.81 -1.82
N MET A 161 -2.77 5.61 -2.61
CA MET A 161 -2.23 6.78 -3.28
C MET A 161 -1.65 7.77 -2.28
N ALA A 162 -2.39 8.11 -1.22
CA ALA A 162 -1.90 9.02 -0.17
C ALA A 162 -0.64 8.49 0.52
N LEU A 163 -0.59 7.19 0.84
CA LEU A 163 0.57 6.55 1.44
C LEU A 163 1.80 6.65 0.53
N LYS A 164 1.67 6.30 -0.76
CA LYS A 164 2.76 6.34 -1.75
C LYS A 164 3.22 7.76 -2.04
N MET A 165 2.29 8.71 -2.16
CA MET A 165 2.59 10.14 -2.34
C MET A 165 3.44 10.66 -1.18
N SER A 166 3.06 10.29 0.04
CA SER A 166 3.80 10.60 1.27
C SER A 166 5.21 9.99 1.32
N MET A 167 5.41 8.79 0.77
CA MET A 167 6.74 8.18 0.63
C MET A 167 7.62 8.91 -0.40
N CYS A 168 7.01 9.47 -1.45
CA CYS A 168 7.67 10.35 -2.42
C CYS A 168 7.91 11.77 -1.89
N GLN A 169 7.54 12.08 -0.64
CA GLN A 169 7.56 13.43 -0.04
C GLN A 169 6.70 14.44 -0.81
N PHE A 170 5.63 13.98 -1.46
CA PHE A 170 4.60 14.85 -2.02
C PHE A 170 3.62 15.25 -0.92
N SER A 171 3.02 16.42 -1.08
CA SER A 171 1.84 16.77 -0.30
C SER A 171 0.64 15.92 -0.70
N VAL A 172 -0.18 15.54 0.29
CA VAL A 172 -1.36 14.68 0.11
C VAL A 172 -2.65 15.50 0.28
N PRO A 173 -3.78 15.13 -0.35
CA PRO A 173 -5.05 15.84 -0.15
C PRO A 173 -5.51 15.77 1.31
N LEU A 174 -5.79 16.91 1.92
CA LEU A 174 -6.52 17.05 3.19
C LEU A 174 -8.00 17.34 2.91
N LEU A 175 -8.28 18.37 2.11
CA LEU A 175 -9.62 18.68 1.62
C LEU A 175 -9.64 18.51 0.10
N LEU A 176 -10.38 17.52 -0.40
CA LEU A 176 -10.56 17.25 -1.81
C LEU A 176 -11.76 18.04 -2.35
N PRO A 177 -11.59 18.92 -3.36
CA PRO A 177 -12.68 19.74 -3.88
C PRO A 177 -13.50 18.97 -4.93
N ASN A 178 -14.76 19.36 -5.07
CA ASN A 178 -15.56 19.06 -6.25
C ASN A 178 -15.91 20.39 -6.96
N CYS A 179 -15.40 20.56 -8.17
CA CYS A 179 -15.52 21.82 -8.91
C CYS A 179 -16.96 22.14 -9.36
N ASP A 180 -17.82 21.14 -9.51
CA ASP A 180 -19.22 21.35 -9.93
C ASP A 180 -20.13 21.71 -8.76
N THR A 181 -19.91 21.10 -7.59
CA THR A 181 -20.77 21.31 -6.41
C THR A 181 -20.26 22.38 -5.45
N GLN A 182 -19.01 22.82 -5.62
CA GLN A 182 -18.26 23.67 -4.68
C GLN A 182 -18.14 23.08 -3.27
N GLN A 183 -18.50 21.81 -3.09
CA GLN A 183 -18.30 21.08 -1.85
C GLN A 183 -16.87 20.53 -1.78
N CYS A 184 -16.43 20.17 -0.58
CA CYS A 184 -15.20 19.43 -0.38
C CYS A 184 -15.39 18.28 0.60
N THR A 185 -14.45 17.34 0.54
CA THR A 185 -14.39 16.17 1.43
C THR A 185 -13.09 16.20 2.21
N LEU A 186 -13.18 16.07 3.54
CA LEU A 186 -12.03 15.77 4.40
C LEU A 186 -11.60 14.32 4.17
N MET A 187 -10.37 14.15 3.73
CA MET A 187 -9.79 12.86 3.37
C MET A 187 -9.19 12.15 4.61
N LEU A 188 -10.00 11.89 5.62
CA LEU A 188 -9.56 11.27 6.88
C LEU A 188 -9.16 9.80 6.66
N TRP A 189 -10.02 9.00 6.03
CA TRP A 189 -9.79 7.59 5.73
C TRP A 189 -8.57 7.39 4.85
N ALA A 190 -8.39 8.24 3.82
CA ALA A 190 -7.22 8.18 2.95
C ALA A 190 -5.89 8.35 3.71
N LEU A 191 -5.89 9.09 4.83
CA LEU A 191 -4.70 9.36 5.64
C LEU A 191 -4.49 8.34 6.78
N ARG A 192 -5.46 7.46 7.08
CA ARG A 192 -5.41 6.51 8.21
C ARG A 192 -4.19 5.58 8.20
N ASP A 193 -3.71 5.18 7.02
CA ASP A 193 -2.61 4.22 6.92
C ASP A 193 -1.21 4.85 7.05
N MET A 194 -1.15 6.17 7.19
CA MET A 194 0.12 6.90 7.23
C MET A 194 0.80 6.83 8.59
N VAL A 195 1.79 5.97 8.72
CA VAL A 195 2.69 5.89 9.87
C VAL A 195 3.95 6.72 9.62
N LYS A 196 4.34 7.56 10.58
CA LYS A 196 5.55 8.39 10.50
C LYS A 196 6.48 8.16 11.68
N LYS A 197 7.77 8.00 11.36
CA LYS A 197 8.87 7.94 12.33
C LYS A 197 9.48 9.33 12.49
N TYR A 198 9.70 9.79 13.72
CA TYR A 198 10.39 11.05 13.96
C TYR A 198 11.06 11.08 15.34
N ARG A 199 12.03 11.98 15.50
CA ARG A 199 12.71 12.21 16.78
C ARG A 199 12.71 13.71 17.08
N PRO A 200 11.91 14.16 18.06
CA PRO A 200 11.98 15.54 18.55
C PRO A 200 13.34 15.82 19.20
N GLN A 201 13.74 17.09 19.25
CA GLN A 201 15.01 17.49 19.87
C GLN A 201 15.12 17.13 21.36
N SER A 202 13.98 17.06 22.07
CA SER A 202 13.92 16.61 23.47
C SER A 202 14.42 15.18 23.70
N LEU A 203 14.31 14.30 22.69
CA LEU A 203 14.76 12.90 22.74
C LEU A 203 16.14 12.67 22.11
N SER A 204 16.88 13.75 21.82
CA SER A 204 18.21 13.65 21.21
C SER A 204 19.21 12.86 22.07
N GLN A 205 19.12 12.97 23.40
CA GLN A 205 20.02 12.30 24.34
C GLN A 205 19.67 10.83 24.60
N SER A 206 18.38 10.48 24.67
CA SER A 206 17.91 9.12 24.96
C SER A 206 17.97 8.18 23.75
N LYS A 207 18.28 8.69 22.55
CA LYS A 207 18.18 8.00 21.25
C LYS A 207 16.78 7.42 20.95
N GLY A 208 15.76 7.75 21.74
CA GLY A 208 14.37 7.35 21.51
C GLY A 208 13.80 7.97 20.24
N PHE A 209 12.72 7.40 19.71
CA PHE A 209 11.98 7.94 18.57
C PHE A 209 10.49 7.66 18.75
N PHE A 210 9.65 8.47 18.12
CA PHE A 210 8.22 8.22 17.99
C PHE A 210 7.95 7.54 16.65
N GLU A 211 7.01 6.62 16.65
CA GLU A 211 6.50 5.97 15.45
C GLU A 211 5.00 5.76 15.61
N ASP A 212 4.23 6.67 15.02
CA ASP A 212 2.79 6.72 15.23
C ASP A 212 2.05 7.06 13.93
N ARG A 213 0.75 6.79 13.90
CA ARG A 213 -0.14 7.20 12.82
C ARG A 213 -0.34 8.70 12.88
N ILE A 214 -0.06 9.36 11.77
CA ILE A 214 -0.03 10.82 11.71
C ILE A 214 -1.41 11.45 11.98
N VAL A 215 -2.49 10.70 11.73
CA VAL A 215 -3.87 11.13 11.99
C VAL A 215 -4.22 11.18 13.47
N LEU A 216 -3.52 10.42 14.32
CA LEU A 216 -3.70 10.40 15.78
C LEU A 216 -2.74 11.36 16.50
N SER A 217 -1.65 11.76 15.83
CA SER A 217 -0.65 12.66 16.40
C SER A 217 -1.18 14.08 16.59
N GLU A 218 -1.09 14.61 17.81
CA GLU A 218 -1.43 16.01 18.12
C GLU A 218 -0.32 16.96 17.65
N LEU A 219 -0.46 17.48 16.43
CA LEU A 219 0.54 18.34 15.80
C LEU A 219 0.06 19.79 15.67
N PRO A 220 0.96 20.79 15.80
CA PRO A 220 0.64 22.15 15.39
C PRO A 220 0.56 22.19 13.86
N MET A 221 -0.58 22.64 13.33
CA MET A 221 -0.77 22.85 11.90
C MET A 221 -0.57 24.32 11.52
N ILE A 222 0.23 24.57 10.48
CA ILE A 222 0.45 25.90 9.91
C ILE A 222 -0.11 25.91 8.50
N SER A 223 -1.06 26.81 8.24
CA SER A 223 -1.76 26.88 6.98
C SER A 223 -1.31 28.07 6.14
N PHE A 224 -1.28 27.87 4.84
CA PHE A 224 -0.83 28.87 3.88
C PHE A 224 -1.89 29.05 2.79
N VAL A 225 -2.35 30.29 2.64
CA VAL A 225 -3.45 30.64 1.75
C VAL A 225 -3.10 31.85 0.90
N ARG A 226 -3.87 32.09 -0.16
CA ARG A 226 -3.66 33.22 -1.07
C ARG A 226 -4.93 34.06 -1.14
N LEU A 227 -4.77 35.37 -1.07
CA LEU A 227 -5.82 36.35 -1.30
C LEU A 227 -5.53 37.15 -2.58
N GLY A 228 -6.38 36.96 -3.59
CA GLY A 228 -6.21 37.56 -4.91
C GLY A 228 -4.97 37.08 -5.67
N GLU A 229 -4.51 37.87 -6.63
CA GLU A 229 -3.28 37.58 -7.36
C GLU A 229 -2.03 37.94 -6.55
N CYS A 230 -1.00 37.12 -6.66
CA CYS A 230 0.23 37.27 -5.90
C CYS A 230 1.45 37.10 -6.80
N SER A 231 2.34 38.07 -6.76
CA SER A 231 3.63 38.03 -7.43
C SER A 231 4.56 36.97 -6.84
N LEU A 232 4.46 36.71 -5.53
CA LEU A 232 5.19 35.64 -4.86
C LEU A 232 4.51 34.28 -5.03
N SER A 233 5.29 33.29 -5.48
CA SER A 233 4.83 31.91 -5.55
C SER A 233 4.77 31.32 -4.15
N LYS A 234 3.55 31.21 -3.61
CA LYS A 234 3.29 30.63 -2.29
C LYS A 234 3.90 29.22 -2.15
N SER A 235 3.61 28.33 -3.11
CA SER A 235 4.07 26.94 -3.07
C SER A 235 5.58 26.80 -3.23
N GLU A 236 6.22 27.66 -4.02
CA GLU A 236 7.69 27.66 -4.14
C GLU A 236 8.37 28.12 -2.83
N ILE A 237 7.81 29.14 -2.18
CA ILE A 237 8.30 29.60 -0.86
C ILE A 237 8.09 28.51 0.19
N LEU A 238 6.98 27.76 0.13
CA LEU A 238 6.72 26.63 1.01
C LEU A 238 7.74 25.50 0.83
N ASN A 239 8.11 25.14 -0.41
CA ASN A 239 9.16 24.15 -0.66
C ASN A 239 10.50 24.62 -0.06
N LYS A 240 10.87 25.89 -0.28
CA LYS A 240 12.06 26.50 0.34
C LYS A 240 11.98 26.54 1.88
N LEU A 241 10.79 26.72 2.45
CA LEU A 241 10.56 26.74 3.90
C LEU A 241 10.85 25.36 4.52
N LEU A 242 10.35 24.29 3.88
CA LEU A 242 10.41 22.90 4.36
C LEU A 242 11.74 22.18 4.06
N SER A 243 12.49 22.65 3.06
CA SER A 243 13.76 22.04 2.65
C SER A 243 14.99 22.82 3.11
N ASN A 244 16.10 22.11 3.27
CA ASN A 244 17.43 22.73 3.31
C ASN A 244 18.01 22.77 1.89
N SER A 245 18.92 23.70 1.60
CA SER A 245 19.50 23.88 0.26
C SER A 245 20.16 22.62 -0.32
N GLN A 246 20.64 21.72 0.53
CA GLN A 246 21.28 20.45 0.14
C GLN A 246 20.27 19.29 -0.05
N GLN A 247 19.01 19.47 0.35
CA GLN A 247 17.94 18.45 0.32
C GLN A 247 16.64 19.09 -0.20
N TYR A 248 16.77 19.88 -1.27
CA TYR A 248 15.62 20.53 -1.89
C TYR A 248 14.76 19.49 -2.60
N HIS A 249 13.47 19.46 -2.26
CA HIS A 249 12.48 18.61 -2.89
C HIS A 249 11.19 19.40 -3.05
N ASP A 250 10.56 19.29 -4.22
CA ASP A 250 9.32 20.00 -4.49
C ASP A 250 8.13 19.33 -3.80
N THR A 251 7.91 19.57 -2.52
CA THR A 251 6.77 18.97 -1.81
C THR A 251 5.44 19.38 -2.44
N PHE A 252 5.25 20.68 -2.67
CA PHE A 252 4.08 21.26 -3.31
C PHE A 252 4.35 21.60 -4.78
N VAL A 253 3.37 21.36 -5.66
CA VAL A 253 3.46 21.78 -7.07
C VAL A 253 3.54 23.30 -7.20
N HIS A 254 4.46 23.84 -8.00
CA HIS A 254 4.59 25.28 -8.26
C HIS A 254 4.85 25.58 -9.74
N ARG A 255 4.67 26.84 -10.13
CA ARG A 255 4.74 27.31 -11.53
C ARG A 255 6.08 27.15 -12.26
N ASN A 256 7.18 26.80 -11.57
CA ASN A 256 8.47 26.54 -12.25
C ASN A 256 8.76 25.03 -12.36
N MET A 257 7.81 24.17 -11.96
CA MET A 257 7.85 22.74 -12.24
C MET A 257 7.27 22.48 -13.63
N GLU A 258 7.63 21.34 -14.21
CA GLU A 258 7.06 20.85 -15.45
C GLU A 258 5.52 20.76 -15.35
N CYS A 259 4.83 21.38 -16.30
CA CYS A 259 3.37 21.53 -16.35
C CYS A 259 2.73 22.24 -15.14
N GLY A 260 3.53 22.80 -14.21
CA GLY A 260 3.04 23.39 -12.96
C GLY A 260 2.44 24.80 -13.13
N ASP A 261 2.76 25.48 -14.22
CA ASP A 261 2.19 26.75 -14.67
C ASP A 261 0.91 26.60 -15.49
N SER A 262 0.61 25.39 -15.97
CA SER A 262 -0.64 25.07 -16.66
C SER A 262 -1.85 25.49 -15.81
N PRO A 263 -2.87 26.14 -16.40
CA PRO A 263 -4.07 26.54 -15.68
C PRO A 263 -4.75 25.34 -14.99
N ARG A 264 -5.15 25.53 -13.73
CA ARG A 264 -5.91 24.49 -13.00
C ARG A 264 -7.36 24.49 -13.48
N ARG A 265 -7.89 23.31 -13.78
CA ARG A 265 -9.27 23.11 -14.24
C ARG A 265 -10.19 22.62 -13.10
N ILE A 266 -9.73 21.69 -12.26
CA ILE A 266 -10.57 21.06 -11.24
C ILE A 266 -9.98 21.08 -9.82
N SER A 267 -8.70 21.43 -9.69
CA SER A 267 -7.96 21.38 -8.42
C SER A 267 -7.94 22.68 -7.62
N ASP A 268 -8.58 23.75 -8.08
CA ASP A 268 -8.81 24.93 -7.23
C ASP A 268 -9.76 24.57 -6.07
N GLY A 269 -9.42 25.02 -4.85
CA GLY A 269 -10.07 24.61 -3.61
C GLY A 269 -9.43 23.40 -2.92
N LEU A 270 -8.49 22.71 -3.59
CA LEU A 270 -7.71 21.62 -2.99
C LEU A 270 -6.87 22.14 -1.84
N THR A 271 -7.04 21.56 -0.66
CA THR A 271 -6.11 21.78 0.46
C THR A 271 -5.18 20.58 0.55
N GLU A 272 -3.90 20.82 0.29
CA GLU A 272 -2.86 19.81 0.44
C GLU A 272 -2.23 19.90 1.84
N ILE A 273 -1.80 18.77 2.41
CA ILE A 273 -1.08 18.71 3.69
C ILE A 273 0.23 17.92 3.54
N THR A 274 1.24 18.32 4.31
CA THR A 274 2.50 17.59 4.48
C THR A 274 3.02 17.78 5.91
N TRP A 275 4.06 17.03 6.29
CA TRP A 275 4.62 17.08 7.63
C TRP A 275 6.13 17.27 7.59
N TYR A 276 6.62 18.22 8.38
CA TYR A 276 8.04 18.27 8.73
C TYR A 276 8.29 17.40 9.96
N LEU A 277 9.24 16.47 9.84
CA LEU A 277 9.56 15.48 10.87
C LEU A 277 11.02 15.62 11.30
N PRO A 278 11.30 16.03 12.56
CA PRO A 278 12.67 16.23 13.03
C PRO A 278 13.43 14.90 13.21
N ARG A 279 14.77 14.99 13.15
CA ARG A 279 15.71 13.87 13.36
C ARG A 279 16.36 13.90 14.75
N GLY A 280 16.10 14.94 15.53
CA GLY A 280 16.68 15.18 16.86
C GLY A 280 18.06 15.82 16.76
N LYS A 281 18.33 16.54 15.67
CA LYS A 281 19.60 17.24 15.43
C LYS A 281 19.43 18.75 15.61
N THR A 282 20.51 19.43 15.96
CA THR A 282 20.54 20.91 16.04
C THR A 282 20.34 21.58 14.68
N SER A 283 20.63 20.86 13.59
CA SER A 283 20.42 21.29 12.21
C SER A 283 18.97 21.18 11.72
N ASP A 284 18.06 20.64 12.55
CA ASP A 284 16.65 20.51 12.16
C ASP A 284 16.00 21.89 12.06
N ILE A 285 15.11 22.06 11.07
CA ILE A 285 14.39 23.31 10.81
C ILE A 285 13.45 23.63 11.97
N PHE A 286 12.66 22.63 12.37
CA PHE A 286 11.75 22.69 13.52
C PHE A 286 12.19 21.67 14.58
N SER A 287 12.05 22.04 15.85
CA SER A 287 12.42 21.24 17.03
C SER A 287 11.45 20.08 17.28
N VAL A 288 10.20 20.26 16.84
CA VAL A 288 9.04 19.37 16.97
C VAL A 288 8.46 19.07 15.59
N PRO A 289 7.70 17.97 15.43
CA PRO A 289 6.93 17.73 14.20
C PRO A 289 5.90 18.84 13.94
N VAL A 290 5.74 19.23 12.67
CA VAL A 290 4.83 20.31 12.25
C VAL A 290 4.04 19.86 11.03
N ALA A 291 2.72 20.04 11.05
CA ALA A 291 1.87 19.86 9.88
C ALA A 291 1.79 21.18 9.09
N VAL A 292 1.89 21.10 7.77
CA VAL A 292 1.82 22.27 6.88
C VAL A 292 0.73 22.05 5.84
N ALA A 293 -0.26 22.94 5.82
CA ALA A 293 -1.38 22.89 4.88
C ALA A 293 -1.30 24.03 3.85
N ASN A 294 -1.67 23.74 2.61
CA ASN A 294 -1.57 24.63 1.46
C ASN A 294 -2.88 24.60 0.66
N LEU A 295 -3.69 25.66 0.77
CA LEU A 295 -4.95 25.81 0.01
C LEU A 295 -4.68 26.34 -1.41
N ARG A 296 -5.14 25.64 -2.44
CA ARG A 296 -5.08 26.06 -3.85
C ARG A 296 -6.26 26.96 -4.21
N GLY A 297 -6.02 27.92 -5.09
CA GLY A 297 -7.01 28.93 -5.48
C GLY A 297 -6.91 30.23 -4.68
N ASP A 298 -7.95 31.05 -4.77
CA ASP A 298 -8.14 32.28 -3.99
C ASP A 298 -9.14 32.03 -2.86
N ILE A 299 -8.83 32.45 -1.64
CA ILE A 299 -9.73 32.29 -0.48
C ILE A 299 -11.07 33.01 -0.64
N THR A 300 -11.17 33.97 -1.54
CA THR A 300 -12.45 34.64 -1.87
C THR A 300 -13.47 33.68 -2.48
N SER A 301 -13.01 32.61 -3.14
CA SER A 301 -13.86 31.58 -3.77
C SER A 301 -14.07 30.33 -2.89
N PHE A 302 -13.31 30.19 -1.79
CA PHE A 302 -13.24 28.96 -0.99
C PHE A 302 -13.36 29.26 0.51
N GLU A 303 -14.44 29.95 0.89
CA GLU A 303 -14.68 30.41 2.27
C GLU A 303 -14.81 29.25 3.27
N THR A 304 -15.43 28.13 2.88
CA THR A 304 -15.60 26.94 3.74
C THR A 304 -14.23 26.32 4.07
N GLN A 305 -13.38 26.12 3.08
CA GLN A 305 -12.01 25.60 3.25
C GLN A 305 -11.15 26.57 4.07
N PHE A 306 -11.27 27.88 3.83
CA PHE A 306 -10.56 28.89 4.61
C PHE A 306 -11.01 28.89 6.07
N SER A 307 -12.32 28.82 6.34
CA SER A 307 -12.89 28.74 7.68
C SER A 307 -12.41 27.49 8.42
N PHE A 308 -12.39 26.34 7.75
CA PHE A 308 -11.84 25.10 8.29
C PHE A 308 -10.38 25.29 8.74
N LEU A 309 -9.53 25.89 7.90
CA LEU A 309 -8.12 26.14 8.23
C LEU A 309 -7.98 27.13 9.39
N CYS A 310 -8.82 28.15 9.47
CA CYS A 310 -8.83 29.10 10.59
C CYS A 310 -9.25 28.48 11.93
N GLN A 311 -9.99 27.37 11.92
CA GLN A 311 -10.41 26.66 13.14
C GLN A 311 -9.45 25.55 13.57
N THR A 312 -8.74 24.95 12.61
CA THR A 312 -7.87 23.78 12.84
C THR A 312 -6.39 24.14 12.98
N SER A 313 -5.95 25.29 12.46
CA SER A 313 -4.54 25.68 12.45
C SER A 313 -4.12 26.45 13.70
N ALA A 314 -2.83 26.33 14.06
CA ALA A 314 -2.19 27.25 15.01
C ALA A 314 -2.04 28.66 14.41
N ALA A 315 -1.69 28.74 13.13
CA ALA A 315 -1.61 29.99 12.39
C ALA A 315 -1.94 29.82 10.91
N VAL A 316 -2.44 30.90 10.31
CA VAL A 316 -2.72 31.01 8.87
C VAL A 316 -1.92 32.16 8.28
N PHE A 317 -1.04 31.86 7.32
CA PHE A 317 -0.24 32.82 6.57
C PHE A 317 -0.95 33.15 5.25
N VAL A 318 -1.44 34.37 5.12
CA VAL A 318 -2.18 34.88 3.97
C VAL A 318 -1.23 35.63 3.05
N PHE A 319 -0.99 35.06 1.87
CA PHE A 319 -0.22 35.70 0.80
C PHE A 319 -1.09 36.69 0.05
N PHE A 320 -0.60 37.91 -0.15
CA PHE A 320 -1.31 38.97 -0.86
C PHE A 320 -0.34 39.90 -1.60
N ASP A 321 -0.80 40.47 -2.71
CA ASP A 321 -0.18 41.70 -3.26
C ASP A 321 -1.05 42.92 -2.96
N ASN A 322 -2.37 42.82 -3.16
CA ASN A 322 -3.32 43.89 -2.84
C ASN A 322 -4.34 43.42 -1.79
N LEU A 323 -4.78 44.32 -0.92
CA LEU A 323 -5.82 44.06 0.07
C LEU A 323 -6.97 45.03 -0.16
N ASP A 324 -8.17 44.49 -0.31
CA ASP A 324 -9.38 45.30 -0.29
C ASP A 324 -9.67 45.80 1.12
N THR A 325 -10.09 47.06 1.23
CA THR A 325 -10.22 47.74 2.52
C THR A 325 -11.32 47.15 3.42
N ASP A 326 -12.27 46.42 2.82
CA ASP A 326 -13.39 45.82 3.52
C ASP A 326 -13.18 44.36 3.94
N CYS A 327 -12.16 43.65 3.43
CA CYS A 327 -11.85 42.21 3.61
C CYS A 327 -12.63 41.51 4.74
N LYS A 328 -13.91 41.18 4.48
CA LYS A 328 -14.82 40.62 5.50
C LYS A 328 -14.33 39.25 5.99
N LEU A 329 -13.81 38.45 5.06
CA LEU A 329 -13.27 37.11 5.28
C LEU A 329 -12.20 37.08 6.38
N LEU A 330 -11.29 38.05 6.41
CA LEU A 330 -10.22 38.07 7.41
C LEU A 330 -10.69 38.55 8.80
N THR A 331 -11.82 39.26 8.85
CA THR A 331 -12.32 39.94 10.06
C THR A 331 -13.32 39.11 10.87
N ASN A 332 -13.53 37.84 10.51
CA ASN A 332 -14.41 36.94 11.24
C ASN A 332 -13.92 36.69 12.67
N GLN A 333 -14.80 36.88 13.66
CA GLN A 333 -14.48 36.82 15.10
C GLN A 333 -14.30 35.39 15.65
N HIS A 334 -14.55 34.36 14.83
CA HIS A 334 -14.50 32.95 15.24
C HIS A 334 -13.20 32.22 14.85
N HIS A 335 -12.17 32.96 14.41
CA HIS A 335 -10.87 32.36 14.09
C HIS A 335 -10.12 31.92 15.36
N LYS A 336 -9.79 30.63 15.47
CA LYS A 336 -8.93 30.10 16.53
C LYS A 336 -7.44 30.33 16.20
N ALA A 337 -7.11 30.32 14.90
CA ALA A 337 -5.76 30.48 14.39
C ALA A 337 -5.26 31.94 14.44
N GLN A 338 -3.95 32.12 14.67
CA GLN A 338 -3.30 33.42 14.50
C GLN A 338 -3.14 33.77 13.01
N ILE A 339 -3.54 34.97 12.61
CA ILE A 339 -3.42 35.41 11.21
C ILE A 339 -2.08 36.14 11.01
N PHE A 340 -1.36 35.75 9.94
CA PHE A 340 -0.14 36.40 9.47
C PHE A 340 -0.34 36.88 8.03
N LEU A 341 0.13 38.09 7.74
CA LEU A 341 0.05 38.69 6.40
C LEU A 341 1.42 38.63 5.74
N VAL A 342 1.48 38.03 4.55
CA VAL A 342 2.71 37.84 3.77
C VAL A 342 2.61 38.58 2.44
N GLY A 343 3.36 39.66 2.29
CA GLY A 343 3.27 40.55 1.14
C GLY A 343 4.58 40.76 0.39
N ASN A 344 4.48 41.24 -0.85
CA ASN A 344 5.63 41.63 -1.66
C ASN A 344 5.62 43.12 -1.99
N HIS A 345 6.54 43.88 -1.40
CA HIS A 345 6.65 45.32 -1.69
C HIS A 345 7.10 45.59 -3.14
N GLN A 346 7.68 44.60 -3.82
CA GLN A 346 8.10 44.76 -5.21
C GLN A 346 6.93 44.64 -6.22
N SER A 347 5.77 44.17 -5.78
CA SER A 347 4.60 44.06 -6.66
C SER A 347 4.09 45.43 -7.06
N LYS A 348 3.70 45.57 -8.33
CA LYS A 348 3.05 46.79 -8.86
C LYS A 348 1.71 47.07 -8.18
N HIS A 349 1.08 46.04 -7.61
CA HIS A 349 -0.24 46.12 -6.97
C HIS A 349 -0.17 46.31 -5.46
N PHE A 350 1.03 46.43 -4.86
CA PHE A 350 1.18 46.53 -3.42
C PHE A 350 0.77 47.89 -2.86
N ASN A 351 -0.23 47.90 -1.96
CA ASN A 351 -0.74 49.10 -1.31
C ASN A 351 -0.51 49.09 0.21
N LEU A 352 0.45 49.89 0.66
CA LEU A 352 0.79 50.03 2.08
C LEU A 352 -0.35 50.63 2.92
N ASN A 353 -1.15 51.53 2.37
CA ASN A 353 -2.24 52.17 3.10
C ASN A 353 -3.39 51.19 3.36
N SER A 354 -3.72 50.34 2.39
CA SER A 354 -4.69 49.25 2.57
C SER A 354 -4.21 48.26 3.62
N LEU A 355 -2.92 47.86 3.59
CA LEU A 355 -2.33 46.99 4.60
C LEU A 355 -2.43 47.58 6.02
N LYS A 356 -2.09 48.86 6.20
CA LYS A 356 -2.22 49.53 7.50
C LYS A 356 -3.65 49.49 8.03
N LYS A 357 -4.64 49.77 7.18
CA LYS A 357 -6.06 49.74 7.56
C LYS A 357 -6.50 48.34 7.98
N VAL A 358 -6.17 47.31 7.19
CA VAL A 358 -6.52 45.91 7.50
C VAL A 358 -5.80 45.43 8.77
N ALA A 359 -4.51 45.73 8.93
CA ALA A 359 -3.74 45.37 10.12
C ALA A 359 -4.34 45.96 11.40
N ILE A 360 -4.74 47.24 11.38
CA ILE A 360 -5.42 47.89 12.52
C ILE A 360 -6.78 47.23 12.79
N LYS A 361 -7.56 46.95 11.74
CA LYS A 361 -8.89 46.31 11.87
C LYS A 361 -8.80 44.91 12.48
N LEU A 362 -7.73 44.17 12.19
CA LEU A 362 -7.47 42.83 12.70
C LEU A 362 -6.69 42.80 14.03
N GLY A 363 -6.28 43.96 14.55
CA GLY A 363 -5.46 44.03 15.77
C GLY A 363 -4.07 43.38 15.63
N LEU A 364 -3.51 43.35 14.41
CA LEU A 364 -2.23 42.71 14.14
C LEU A 364 -1.05 43.56 14.61
N THR A 365 -0.02 42.90 15.12
CA THR A 365 1.26 43.54 15.46
C THR A 365 2.24 43.47 14.29
N ASN A 366 3.35 44.20 14.37
CA ASN A 366 4.42 44.13 13.37
C ASN A 366 4.98 42.70 13.20
N ASN A 367 4.91 41.86 14.24
CA ASN A 367 5.38 40.47 14.17
C ASN A 367 4.47 39.58 13.30
N ASN A 368 3.23 40.00 13.07
CA ASN A 368 2.27 39.27 12.24
C ASN A 368 2.40 39.61 10.74
N ILE A 369 3.26 40.56 10.37
CA ILE A 369 3.37 41.07 9.01
C ILE A 369 4.77 40.79 8.46
N LEU A 370 4.84 40.04 7.36
CA LEU A 370 6.07 39.68 6.67
C LEU A 370 6.05 40.27 5.27
N ILE A 371 6.93 41.24 5.00
CA ILE A 371 7.01 41.89 3.68
C ILE A 371 8.37 41.62 3.04
N LYS A 372 8.37 41.05 1.84
CA LYS A 372 9.57 40.95 1.02
C LYS A 372 9.88 42.32 0.41
N THR A 373 11.07 42.85 0.68
CA THR A 373 11.52 44.16 0.18
C THR A 373 12.48 44.01 -1.01
N LYS A 374 12.87 45.12 -1.64
CA LYS A 374 13.89 45.14 -2.72
C LYS A 374 15.28 44.66 -2.27
N GLN A 375 15.59 44.83 -0.98
CA GLN A 375 16.89 44.48 -0.41
C GLN A 375 16.95 43.05 0.12
N THR A 376 15.82 42.34 0.15
CA THR A 376 15.71 40.98 0.69
C THR A 376 15.57 39.99 -0.46
N ASN A 377 16.58 39.13 -0.64
CA ASN A 377 16.48 38.01 -1.57
C ASN A 377 15.55 36.91 -1.01
N ASP A 378 15.26 35.89 -1.83
CA ASP A 378 14.42 34.77 -1.42
C ASP A 378 14.95 34.01 -0.20
N ALA A 379 16.26 33.81 -0.11
CA ALA A 379 16.87 33.03 0.97
C ALA A 379 16.71 33.75 2.32
N ASP A 380 16.98 35.06 2.37
CA ASP A 380 16.81 35.88 3.56
C ASP A 380 15.34 35.99 3.97
N PHE A 381 14.44 36.11 2.98
CA PHE A 381 13.00 36.14 3.24
C PHE A 381 12.50 34.82 3.83
N VAL A 382 12.90 33.68 3.23
CA VAL A 382 12.54 32.34 3.72
C VAL A 382 13.12 32.10 5.12
N LYS A 383 14.33 32.60 5.41
CA LYS A 383 14.93 32.52 6.76
C LYS A 383 14.10 33.27 7.80
N ASN A 384 13.61 34.47 7.46
CA ASN A 384 12.73 35.23 8.34
C ASN A 384 11.38 34.53 8.53
N LEU A 385 10.76 34.06 7.44
CA LEU A 385 9.52 33.28 7.51
C LEU A 385 9.68 32.03 8.38
N ARG A 386 10.78 31.29 8.20
CA ARG A 386 11.11 30.10 9.00
C ARG A 386 11.25 30.42 10.49
N LYS A 387 11.85 31.55 10.83
CA LYS A 387 11.93 32.03 12.21
C LYS A 387 10.53 32.31 12.77
N THR A 388 9.69 33.07 12.06
CA THR A 388 8.32 33.37 12.49
C THR A 388 7.48 32.11 12.67
N VAL A 389 7.53 31.18 11.71
CA VAL A 389 6.82 29.90 11.81
C VAL A 389 7.31 29.10 13.01
N LYS A 390 8.64 29.06 13.25
CA LYS A 390 9.21 28.41 14.42
C LYS A 390 8.73 29.03 15.73
N ASP A 391 8.72 30.36 15.81
CA ASP A 391 8.23 31.08 16.99
C ASP A 391 6.74 30.77 17.25
N VAL A 392 5.92 30.65 16.21
CA VAL A 392 4.51 30.22 16.35
C VAL A 392 4.41 28.79 16.86
N VAL A 393 5.16 27.86 16.24
CA VAL A 393 5.13 26.44 16.58
C VAL A 393 5.57 26.20 18.03
N ASP A 394 6.65 26.86 18.47
CA ASP A 394 7.21 26.69 19.82
C ASP A 394 6.28 27.28 20.90
N ASN A 395 5.49 28.32 20.58
CA ASN A 395 4.62 29.00 21.54
C ASN A 395 3.14 28.61 21.47
N SER A 396 2.71 27.92 20.39
CA SER A 396 1.31 27.58 20.18
C SER A 396 0.84 26.49 21.15
N LYS A 397 -0.28 26.76 21.82
CA LYS A 397 -1.06 25.73 22.54
C LYS A 397 -2.01 24.97 21.63
N MET A 398 -2.30 25.51 20.44
CA MET A 398 -3.17 24.88 19.46
C MET A 398 -2.42 23.73 18.77
N LYS A 399 -2.80 22.52 19.12
CA LYS A 399 -2.41 21.25 18.51
C LYS A 399 -3.67 20.40 18.39
N MET A 400 -3.80 19.66 17.30
CA MET A 400 -4.99 18.89 16.99
C MET A 400 -4.60 17.70 16.13
N CYS A 401 -5.20 16.55 16.37
CA CYS A 401 -5.05 15.41 15.49
C CYS A 401 -6.03 15.51 14.31
N ILE A 402 -5.75 14.86 13.18
CA ILE A 402 -6.62 14.96 11.99
C ILE A 402 -7.99 14.34 12.25
N GLU A 403 -8.05 13.32 13.11
CA GLU A 403 -9.32 12.72 13.54
C GLU A 403 -10.26 13.73 14.21
N GLN A 404 -9.74 14.58 15.11
CA GLN A 404 -10.51 15.66 15.74
C GLN A 404 -10.96 16.74 14.74
N MET A 405 -10.32 16.85 13.58
CA MET A 405 -10.76 17.80 12.54
C MET A 405 -12.07 17.37 11.88
N ALA A 406 -12.48 16.10 12.02
CA ALA A 406 -13.77 15.62 11.51
C ALA A 406 -14.95 16.34 12.18
N ASP A 407 -14.88 16.60 13.49
CA ASP A 407 -15.92 17.34 14.21
C ASP A 407 -16.10 18.75 13.64
N ILE A 408 -14.98 19.44 13.36
CA ILE A 408 -14.98 20.76 12.73
C ILE A 408 -15.48 20.69 11.29
N ALA A 409 -15.13 19.63 10.56
CA ALA A 409 -15.64 19.41 9.20
C ALA A 409 -17.17 19.30 9.22
N HIS A 410 -17.74 18.51 10.14
CA HIS A 410 -19.19 18.38 10.30
C HIS A 410 -19.87 19.70 10.67
N GLU A 411 -19.29 20.47 11.60
CA GLU A 411 -19.79 21.80 11.97
C GLU A 411 -19.85 22.77 10.78
N LEU A 412 -18.93 22.62 9.83
CA LEU A 412 -18.82 23.44 8.62
C LEU A 412 -19.54 22.84 7.39
N GLY A 413 -20.21 21.68 7.55
CA GLY A 413 -20.89 20.98 6.45
C GLY A 413 -19.94 20.33 5.43
N ILE A 414 -18.67 20.14 5.78
CA ILE A 414 -17.68 19.40 4.97
C ILE A 414 -17.92 17.90 5.17
N SER A 415 -17.98 17.15 4.08
CA SER A 415 -18.13 15.69 4.13
C SER A 415 -16.84 15.02 4.62
N VAL A 416 -16.91 13.90 5.34
CA VAL A 416 -15.73 13.11 5.70
C VAL A 416 -15.80 11.76 5.00
N ASP A 417 -14.73 11.35 4.33
CA ASP A 417 -14.67 10.09 3.58
C ASP A 417 -14.85 8.84 4.47
N GLU A 418 -14.48 8.93 5.75
CA GLU A 418 -14.64 7.86 6.76
C GLU A 418 -16.11 7.64 7.18
N ASP A 419 -17.02 8.60 6.96
CA ASP A 419 -18.41 8.53 7.46
C ASP A 419 -19.32 7.58 6.68
N CYS A 420 -18.82 6.90 5.65
CA CYS A 420 -19.65 5.97 4.89
C CYS A 420 -20.17 4.83 5.78
N PRO A 421 -21.43 4.39 5.62
CA PRO A 421 -22.06 3.40 6.51
C PRO A 421 -21.29 2.09 6.63
N GLU A 422 -20.70 1.63 5.51
CA GLU A 422 -19.90 0.40 5.45
C GLU A 422 -18.62 0.54 6.30
N CYS A 423 -17.93 1.67 6.22
CA CYS A 423 -16.73 1.93 7.02
C CYS A 423 -17.06 2.05 8.51
N GLN A 424 -18.13 2.76 8.87
CA GLN A 424 -18.53 2.94 10.27
C GLN A 424 -18.98 1.63 10.92
N THR A 425 -19.73 0.80 10.18
CA THR A 425 -20.16 -0.53 10.65
C THR A 425 -18.95 -1.44 10.84
N ALA A 426 -18.04 -1.46 9.86
CA ALA A 426 -16.78 -2.19 9.93
C ALA A 426 -15.90 -1.75 11.11
N LYS A 427 -15.77 -0.43 11.33
CA LYS A 427 -15.03 0.16 12.46
C LYS A 427 -15.58 -0.34 13.78
N LYS A 428 -16.90 -0.24 13.98
CA LYS A 428 -17.57 -0.73 15.20
C LYS A 428 -17.32 -2.22 15.44
N ASN A 429 -17.38 -3.04 14.40
CA ASN A 429 -17.12 -4.48 14.51
C ASN A 429 -15.66 -4.78 14.88
N ALA A 430 -14.71 -4.04 14.28
CA ALA A 430 -13.29 -4.18 14.60
C ALA A 430 -13.00 -3.71 16.04
N ASP A 431 -13.53 -2.55 16.43
CA ASP A 431 -13.39 -1.98 17.78
C ASP A 431 -13.95 -2.91 18.84
N ALA A 432 -15.09 -3.56 18.58
CA ALA A 432 -15.68 -4.54 19.50
C ALA A 432 -14.73 -5.71 19.82
N ILE A 433 -13.96 -6.17 18.83
CA ILE A 433 -12.96 -7.22 19.03
C ILE A 433 -11.72 -6.64 19.73
N THR A 434 -11.20 -5.51 19.24
CA THR A 434 -9.93 -4.99 19.72
C THR A 434 -9.98 -4.35 21.10
N ALA A 435 -11.16 -3.87 21.54
CA ALA A 435 -11.35 -3.33 22.88
C ALA A 435 -11.20 -4.39 24.00
N GLU A 436 -11.39 -5.68 23.68
CA GLU A 436 -11.21 -6.78 24.64
C GLU A 436 -9.73 -7.15 24.85
N ILE A 437 -8.82 -6.64 24.01
CA ILE A 437 -7.41 -7.02 24.01
C ILE A 437 -6.65 -6.18 25.06
N GLN A 438 -6.69 -6.60 26.32
CA GLN A 438 -5.90 -5.98 27.41
C GLN A 438 -4.49 -6.57 27.55
N ASP A 439 -4.38 -7.88 27.39
CA ASP A 439 -3.11 -8.62 27.40
C ASP A 439 -3.11 -9.54 26.19
N THR A 440 -2.12 -9.37 25.30
CA THR A 440 -2.10 -10.11 24.03
C THR A 440 -1.94 -11.62 24.24
N LEU A 441 -1.11 -12.03 25.20
CA LEU A 441 -0.82 -13.44 25.44
C LEU A 441 -2.04 -14.13 26.03
N LYS A 442 -2.66 -13.51 27.04
CA LYS A 442 -3.88 -14.01 27.65
C LYS A 442 -5.03 -14.05 26.64
N TYR A 443 -5.19 -12.99 25.85
CA TYR A 443 -6.21 -12.92 24.81
C TYR A 443 -6.06 -14.05 23.79
N LYS A 444 -4.84 -14.33 23.30
CA LYS A 444 -4.60 -15.48 22.40
C LYS A 444 -5.00 -16.80 23.04
N GLN A 445 -4.64 -17.04 24.29
CA GLN A 445 -4.97 -18.29 24.98
C GLN A 445 -6.48 -18.49 25.18
N GLU A 446 -7.22 -17.41 25.43
CA GLU A 446 -8.65 -17.46 25.71
C GLU A 446 -9.52 -17.40 24.44
N GLN A 447 -9.16 -16.54 23.48
CA GLN A 447 -9.98 -16.26 22.29
C GLN A 447 -9.51 -16.99 21.03
N LEU A 448 -8.24 -17.42 20.98
CA LEU A 448 -7.62 -18.10 19.84
C LEU A 448 -6.89 -19.41 20.27
N PRO A 449 -7.55 -20.33 21.00
CA PRO A 449 -6.89 -21.48 21.62
C PRO A 449 -6.41 -22.57 20.63
N LEU A 450 -7.03 -22.69 19.46
CA LEU A 450 -6.84 -23.85 18.57
C LEU A 450 -5.49 -23.84 17.86
N GLN A 451 -4.91 -22.66 17.64
CA GLN A 451 -3.55 -22.48 17.12
C GLN A 451 -2.43 -22.56 18.19
N GLY A 452 -2.79 -22.86 19.45
CA GLY A 452 -1.86 -22.95 20.57
C GLY A 452 -1.09 -24.27 20.64
N GLN A 453 -0.94 -24.81 21.85
CA GLN A 453 -0.13 -26.02 22.07
C GLN A 453 -0.64 -27.24 21.30
N ILE A 454 -1.96 -27.40 21.15
CA ILE A 454 -2.54 -28.54 20.44
C ILE A 454 -2.07 -28.58 18.98
N TRP A 455 -2.03 -27.42 18.32
CA TRP A 455 -1.54 -27.33 16.95
C TRP A 455 -0.04 -27.60 16.81
N LYS A 456 0.77 -27.16 17.79
CA LYS A 456 2.21 -27.50 17.85
C LYS A 456 2.43 -29.00 18.01
N ASP A 457 1.66 -29.65 18.87
CA ASP A 457 1.73 -31.10 19.09
C ASP A 457 1.29 -31.87 17.84
N LEU A 458 0.18 -31.46 17.21
CA LEU A 458 -0.29 -32.02 15.93
C LEU A 458 0.78 -31.91 14.84
N THR A 459 1.39 -30.75 14.71
CA THR A 459 2.49 -30.51 13.77
C THR A 459 3.68 -31.42 14.03
N SER A 460 4.06 -31.61 15.30
CA SER A 460 5.17 -32.51 15.65
C SER A 460 4.87 -33.95 15.24
N LEU A 461 3.63 -34.41 15.48
CA LEU A 461 3.18 -35.75 15.07
C LEU A 461 3.12 -35.89 13.54
N GLU A 462 2.66 -34.86 12.83
CA GLU A 462 2.65 -34.82 11.37
C GLU A 462 4.06 -34.93 10.81
N LYS A 463 5.04 -34.17 11.34
CA LYS A 463 6.44 -34.28 10.93
C LYS A 463 7.01 -35.68 11.21
N GLU A 464 6.73 -36.24 12.38
CA GLU A 464 7.23 -37.55 12.78
C GLU A 464 6.63 -38.71 11.95
N GLU A 465 5.38 -38.61 11.50
CA GLU A 465 4.72 -39.61 10.66
C GLU A 465 5.49 -39.93 9.37
N PHE A 466 6.18 -38.93 8.85
CA PHE A 466 6.97 -39.05 7.65
C PHE A 466 8.47 -39.23 7.93
N ARG A 467 9.03 -38.51 8.92
CA ARG A 467 10.46 -38.59 9.27
C ARG A 467 10.83 -39.92 9.95
N LEU A 468 9.89 -40.52 10.69
CA LEU A 468 10.05 -41.80 11.41
C LEU A 468 11.31 -41.87 12.29
N ARG A 469 11.77 -40.74 12.86
CA ARG A 469 13.02 -40.67 13.63
C ARG A 469 12.97 -41.48 14.91
N LYS A 470 11.78 -41.66 15.49
CA LYS A 470 11.57 -42.31 16.78
C LYS A 470 10.98 -43.72 16.66
N VAL A 471 10.96 -44.31 15.46
CA VAL A 471 10.37 -45.64 15.20
C VAL A 471 11.04 -46.79 15.98
N GLY A 472 12.33 -46.66 16.27
CA GLY A 472 13.08 -47.68 17.03
C GLY A 472 13.05 -49.06 16.38
N SER A 473 12.63 -50.08 17.13
CA SER A 473 12.48 -51.48 16.66
C SER A 473 11.02 -51.86 16.33
N GLU A 474 10.10 -50.91 16.33
CA GLU A 474 8.69 -51.15 16.02
C GLU A 474 8.47 -51.30 14.51
N ALA A 475 7.44 -52.05 14.10
CA ALA A 475 7.03 -52.09 12.71
C ALA A 475 6.49 -50.71 12.27
N ILE A 476 6.94 -50.22 11.11
CA ILE A 476 6.61 -48.89 10.59
C ILE A 476 5.09 -48.65 10.54
N GLU A 477 4.32 -49.65 10.10
CA GLU A 477 2.86 -49.54 9.99
C GLU A 477 2.19 -49.40 11.36
N THR A 478 2.64 -50.17 12.37
CA THR A 478 2.11 -50.09 13.74
C THR A 478 2.41 -48.74 14.35
N TYR A 479 3.65 -48.26 14.20
CA TYR A 479 4.07 -46.96 14.69
C TYR A 479 3.26 -45.81 14.05
N ARG A 480 3.09 -45.83 12.72
CA ARG A 480 2.23 -44.86 12.02
C ARG A 480 0.78 -44.91 12.47
N SER A 481 0.23 -46.10 12.67
CA SER A 481 -1.12 -46.26 13.22
C SER A 481 -1.23 -45.63 14.62
N GLY A 482 -0.21 -45.78 15.46
CA GLY A 482 -0.15 -45.14 16.78
C GLY A 482 -0.15 -43.62 16.71
N LEU A 483 0.65 -43.03 15.81
CA LEU A 483 0.66 -41.58 15.57
C LEU A 483 -0.71 -41.08 15.08
N GLN A 484 -1.39 -41.83 14.21
CA GLN A 484 -2.73 -41.48 13.73
C GLN A 484 -3.79 -41.48 14.83
N VAL A 485 -3.70 -42.38 15.81
CA VAL A 485 -4.57 -42.37 16.99
C VAL A 485 -4.33 -41.11 17.82
N GLN A 486 -3.07 -40.77 18.12
CA GLN A 486 -2.73 -39.56 18.87
C GLN A 486 -3.20 -38.27 18.15
N LYS A 487 -3.03 -38.20 16.82
CA LYS A 487 -3.55 -37.09 16.01
C LYS A 487 -5.07 -36.97 16.12
N ARG A 488 -5.79 -38.10 16.10
CA ARG A 488 -7.26 -38.10 16.27
C ARG A 488 -7.65 -37.59 17.66
N GLU A 489 -6.99 -38.04 18.72
CA GLU A 489 -7.24 -37.56 20.08
C GLU A 489 -7.02 -36.04 20.21
N LEU A 490 -5.98 -35.50 19.57
CA LEU A 490 -5.74 -34.06 19.54
C LEU A 490 -6.80 -33.29 18.74
N ARG A 491 -7.30 -33.84 17.62
CA ARG A 491 -8.41 -33.25 16.86
C ARG A 491 -9.73 -33.32 17.63
N ASP A 492 -9.99 -34.40 18.35
CA ASP A 492 -11.16 -34.51 19.25
C ASP A 492 -11.08 -33.46 20.38
N ARG A 493 -9.88 -33.24 20.93
CA ARG A 493 -9.63 -32.14 21.87
C ARG A 493 -9.86 -30.77 21.23
N GLN A 494 -9.39 -30.52 20.01
CA GLN A 494 -9.70 -29.26 19.29
C GLN A 494 -11.21 -29.08 19.12
N ASN A 495 -11.93 -30.12 18.68
CA ASN A 495 -13.39 -30.08 18.50
C ASN A 495 -14.17 -29.93 19.82
N SER A 496 -13.55 -30.18 20.98
CA SER A 496 -14.17 -29.94 22.28
C SER A 496 -14.23 -28.47 22.67
N TYR A 497 -13.44 -27.60 22.00
CA TYR A 497 -13.51 -26.16 22.23
C TYR A 497 -14.70 -25.54 21.50
N ASN A 498 -15.45 -24.70 22.21
CA ASN A 498 -16.47 -23.88 21.59
C ASN A 498 -15.83 -22.72 20.82
N MET A 499 -16.48 -22.29 19.74
CA MET A 499 -16.08 -21.08 19.03
C MET A 499 -16.13 -19.86 19.96
N SER A 500 -15.03 -19.12 20.03
CA SER A 500 -14.95 -17.93 20.87
C SER A 500 -15.85 -16.80 20.35
N ASN A 501 -16.20 -15.85 21.23
CA ASN A 501 -16.96 -14.66 20.84
C ASN A 501 -16.18 -13.85 19.80
N ALA A 502 -14.88 -13.69 19.99
CA ALA A 502 -14.01 -12.99 19.05
C ALA A 502 -14.04 -13.63 17.65
N MET A 503 -13.93 -14.96 17.56
CA MET A 503 -13.96 -15.66 16.27
C MET A 503 -15.35 -15.63 15.63
N THR A 504 -16.41 -15.70 16.42
CA THR A 504 -17.78 -15.56 15.91
C THR A 504 -17.99 -14.18 15.30
N CYS A 505 -17.60 -13.12 16.01
CA CYS A 505 -17.65 -11.75 15.51
C CYS A 505 -16.78 -11.56 14.26
N PHE A 506 -15.55 -12.11 14.28
CA PHE A 506 -14.63 -12.03 13.15
C PHE A 506 -15.21 -12.69 11.90
N ILE A 507 -15.66 -13.95 11.99
CA ILE A 507 -16.25 -14.69 10.86
C ILE A 507 -17.50 -13.99 10.33
N ASN A 508 -18.35 -13.46 11.20
CA ASN A 508 -19.53 -12.71 10.79
C ASN A 508 -19.14 -11.44 10.01
N ALA A 509 -18.16 -10.67 10.49
CA ALA A 509 -17.74 -9.44 9.86
C ALA A 509 -17.03 -9.66 8.50
N ILE A 510 -16.20 -10.71 8.36
CA ILE A 510 -15.60 -11.04 7.06
C ILE A 510 -16.62 -11.63 6.08
N SER A 511 -17.72 -12.20 6.60
CA SER A 511 -18.83 -12.72 5.79
C SER A 511 -19.74 -11.60 5.23
N SER A 512 -19.66 -10.38 5.76
CA SER A 512 -20.42 -9.21 5.27
C SER A 512 -20.20 -9.00 3.76
N PRO A 513 -21.23 -8.69 2.98
CA PRO A 513 -21.11 -8.48 1.53
C PRO A 513 -20.38 -7.16 1.19
N GLY A 514 -19.89 -7.06 -0.04
CA GLY A 514 -19.34 -5.81 -0.59
C GLY A 514 -18.04 -5.37 0.08
N THR A 515 -17.88 -4.05 0.22
CA THR A 515 -16.65 -3.42 0.74
C THR A 515 -16.55 -3.42 2.27
N GLU A 516 -17.64 -3.73 2.99
CA GLU A 516 -17.67 -3.74 4.46
C GLU A 516 -16.61 -4.70 5.04
N ARG A 517 -16.49 -5.92 4.48
CA ARG A 517 -15.45 -6.88 4.90
C ARG A 517 -14.03 -6.33 4.74
N CYS A 518 -13.80 -5.56 3.67
CA CYS A 518 -12.50 -4.98 3.36
C CYS A 518 -12.17 -3.86 4.36
N TYR A 519 -13.15 -3.01 4.68
CA TYR A 519 -13.02 -2.01 5.73
C TYR A 519 -12.76 -2.68 7.09
N PHE A 520 -13.47 -3.76 7.41
CA PHE A 520 -13.32 -4.47 8.68
C PHE A 520 -11.90 -5.02 8.84
N LEU A 521 -11.38 -5.71 7.81
CA LEU A 521 -10.01 -6.21 7.84
C LEU A 521 -8.97 -5.09 7.93
N LYS A 522 -9.21 -3.96 7.25
CA LYS A 522 -8.32 -2.80 7.34
C LYS A 522 -8.35 -2.18 8.74
N TRP A 523 -9.53 -1.99 9.33
CA TRP A 523 -9.67 -1.51 10.72
C TRP A 523 -9.04 -2.46 11.73
N MET A 524 -9.25 -3.77 11.60
CA MET A 524 -8.58 -4.77 12.43
C MET A 524 -7.06 -4.63 12.36
N ARG A 525 -6.48 -4.50 11.16
CA ARG A 525 -5.05 -4.24 11.00
C ARG A 525 -4.63 -2.93 11.67
N ILE A 526 -5.36 -1.83 11.43
CA ILE A 526 -5.07 -0.51 12.01
C ILE A 526 -5.04 -0.57 13.54
N ASN A 527 -6.08 -1.16 14.15
CA ASN A 527 -6.25 -1.24 15.59
C ASN A 527 -5.20 -2.14 16.25
N LEU A 528 -4.93 -3.31 15.68
CA LEU A 528 -3.92 -4.24 16.18
C LEU A 528 -2.49 -3.65 16.09
N ASP A 529 -2.19 -2.93 15.01
CA ASP A 529 -0.93 -2.20 14.87
C ASP A 529 -0.79 -1.10 15.93
N ASN A 530 -1.87 -0.36 16.23
CA ASN A 530 -1.87 0.69 17.24
C ASN A 530 -1.64 0.12 18.64
N LEU A 531 -2.38 -0.94 19.01
CA LEU A 531 -2.20 -1.66 20.28
C LEU A 531 -0.76 -2.18 20.45
N SER A 532 -0.16 -2.68 19.36
CA SER A 532 1.21 -3.13 19.37
C SER A 532 2.18 -1.97 19.64
N ARG A 533 1.97 -0.81 19.01
CA ARG A 533 2.83 0.39 19.20
C ARG A 533 2.78 0.94 20.61
N GLU A 534 1.60 0.99 21.23
CA GLU A 534 1.43 1.45 22.61
C GLU A 534 2.19 0.57 23.62
N ARG A 535 2.28 -0.74 23.39
CA ARG A 535 2.98 -1.67 24.29
C ARG A 535 4.48 -1.75 24.03
N LEU A 536 4.92 -1.48 22.81
CA LEU A 536 6.33 -1.49 22.41
C LEU A 536 7.16 -0.34 23.01
N SER A 537 6.54 0.71 23.57
CA SER A 537 7.27 1.75 24.31
C SER A 537 7.86 1.23 25.62
N ASP A 538 7.31 0.14 26.17
CA ASP A 538 7.57 -0.28 27.55
C ASP A 538 8.45 -1.54 27.68
N LEU A 539 8.45 -2.47 26.69
CA LEU A 539 9.16 -3.77 26.81
C LEU A 539 9.74 -4.28 25.47
N ARG A 540 10.92 -3.79 25.08
CA ARG A 540 11.50 -4.05 23.75
C ARG A 540 12.26 -5.39 23.57
N GLU A 541 12.25 -6.28 24.57
CA GLU A 541 12.97 -7.57 24.51
C GLU A 541 12.06 -8.82 24.58
N GLU A 542 10.80 -8.74 25.03
CA GLU A 542 9.86 -9.88 25.06
C GLU A 542 8.97 -9.99 23.78
N LEU A 543 9.51 -9.56 22.64
CA LEU A 543 8.75 -8.98 21.52
C LEU A 543 7.98 -9.93 20.59
N SER A 544 8.29 -11.22 20.56
CA SER A 544 7.74 -12.11 19.51
C SER A 544 6.40 -12.74 19.91
N ASN A 545 6.26 -13.17 21.16
CA ASN A 545 5.04 -13.85 21.64
C ASN A 545 3.88 -12.87 21.89
N SER A 546 4.18 -11.59 22.12
CA SER A 546 3.23 -10.52 22.45
C SER A 546 2.62 -9.82 21.23
N SER A 547 3.04 -10.16 20.01
CA SER A 547 2.49 -9.61 18.76
C SER A 547 1.15 -10.26 18.41
N LEU A 548 0.17 -9.52 17.91
CA LEU A 548 -1.11 -10.06 17.41
C LEU A 548 -1.51 -9.28 16.18
N GLY A 549 -1.72 -9.99 15.08
CA GLY A 549 -2.17 -9.45 13.80
C GLY A 549 -3.34 -10.25 13.23
N THR A 550 -3.88 -9.79 12.11
CA THR A 550 -5.03 -10.42 11.45
C THR A 550 -4.77 -11.88 11.05
N GLU A 551 -3.52 -12.22 10.75
CA GLU A 551 -3.08 -13.58 10.41
C GLU A 551 -3.41 -14.59 11.52
N HIS A 552 -3.36 -14.19 12.78
CA HIS A 552 -3.71 -15.08 13.90
C HIS A 552 -5.21 -15.43 13.89
N PHE A 553 -6.09 -14.51 13.50
CA PHE A 553 -7.53 -14.80 13.37
C PHE A 553 -7.81 -15.72 12.18
N PHE A 554 -7.13 -15.50 11.06
CA PHE A 554 -7.21 -16.41 9.90
C PHE A 554 -6.68 -17.81 10.23
N ARG A 555 -5.58 -17.90 10.99
CA ARG A 555 -5.01 -19.17 11.44
C ARG A 555 -5.95 -19.92 12.36
N GLU A 556 -6.57 -19.23 13.32
CA GLU A 556 -7.60 -19.82 14.19
C GLU A 556 -8.77 -20.36 13.37
N MET A 557 -9.26 -19.56 12.42
CA MET A 557 -10.34 -19.96 11.51
C MET A 557 -9.96 -21.22 10.71
N GLY A 558 -8.72 -21.30 10.23
CA GLY A 558 -8.21 -22.50 9.55
C GLY A 558 -8.18 -23.72 10.46
N GLN A 559 -7.76 -23.58 11.73
CA GLN A 559 -7.77 -24.67 12.70
C GLN A 559 -9.20 -25.11 13.09
N ILE A 560 -10.13 -24.17 13.25
CA ILE A 560 -11.57 -24.44 13.43
C ILE A 560 -12.08 -25.31 12.27
N TYR A 561 -11.76 -24.92 11.04
CA TYR A 561 -12.16 -25.67 9.85
C TYR A 561 -11.54 -27.07 9.83
N GLU A 562 -10.22 -27.20 9.98
CA GLU A 562 -9.56 -28.51 9.90
C GLU A 562 -10.01 -29.48 10.99
N ALA A 563 -10.25 -28.98 12.21
CA ALA A 563 -10.83 -29.76 13.29
C ALA A 563 -12.22 -30.26 12.90
N SER A 564 -13.08 -29.40 12.35
CA SER A 564 -14.43 -29.79 11.92
C SER A 564 -14.44 -30.85 10.80
N VAL A 565 -13.47 -30.79 9.88
CA VAL A 565 -13.35 -31.76 8.77
C VAL A 565 -12.97 -33.16 9.29
N SER A 566 -12.35 -33.27 10.47
CA SER A 566 -12.07 -34.56 11.09
C SER A 566 -13.31 -35.28 11.63
N LEU A 567 -14.43 -34.57 11.79
CA LEU A 567 -15.73 -35.12 12.19
C LEU A 567 -16.46 -35.79 11.02
N PRO A 568 -17.45 -36.67 11.29
CA PRO A 568 -18.30 -37.25 10.25
C PRO A 568 -19.00 -36.19 9.39
N GLU A 569 -19.26 -36.49 8.12
CA GLU A 569 -19.92 -35.57 7.17
C GLU A 569 -21.33 -35.13 7.60
N THR A 570 -21.99 -35.96 8.41
CA THR A 570 -23.32 -35.68 8.97
C THR A 570 -23.29 -34.77 10.19
N ASP A 571 -22.10 -34.43 10.72
CA ASP A 571 -21.99 -33.58 11.90
C ASP A 571 -22.42 -32.13 11.60
N PRO A 572 -23.33 -31.53 12.40
CA PRO A 572 -23.79 -30.16 12.20
C PRO A 572 -22.66 -29.13 12.18
N SER A 573 -21.63 -29.33 13.02
CA SER A 573 -20.50 -28.42 13.15
C SER A 573 -19.69 -28.37 11.87
N ARG A 574 -19.46 -29.54 11.26
CA ARG A 574 -18.79 -29.65 9.96
C ARG A 574 -19.59 -28.95 8.87
N GLN A 575 -20.90 -29.15 8.81
CA GLN A 575 -21.77 -28.52 7.79
C GLN A 575 -21.79 -26.99 7.90
N GLN A 576 -21.84 -26.45 9.12
CA GLN A 576 -21.86 -25.00 9.35
C GLN A 576 -20.57 -24.32 8.85
N LEU A 577 -19.43 -25.01 8.88
CA LEU A 577 -18.11 -24.44 8.61
C LEU A 577 -17.61 -24.67 7.16
N GLN A 578 -18.34 -25.39 6.31
CA GLN A 578 -17.93 -25.70 4.93
C GLN A 578 -17.72 -24.47 4.04
N HIS A 579 -18.32 -23.33 4.39
CA HIS A 579 -18.24 -22.10 3.61
C HIS A 579 -16.94 -21.31 3.84
N LEU A 580 -16.19 -21.59 4.92
CA LEU A 580 -15.01 -20.81 5.30
C LEU A 580 -13.89 -20.81 4.25
N PRO A 581 -13.54 -21.94 3.59
CA PRO A 581 -12.51 -21.92 2.54
C PRO A 581 -12.91 -21.04 1.36
N LYS A 582 -14.20 -21.05 0.97
CA LYS A 582 -14.73 -20.21 -0.11
C LYS A 582 -14.67 -18.72 0.24
N LEU A 583 -14.95 -18.38 1.50
CA LEU A 583 -14.84 -17.02 2.00
C LEU A 583 -13.40 -16.51 1.91
N CYS A 584 -12.43 -17.31 2.35
CA CYS A 584 -11.01 -16.96 2.29
C CYS A 584 -10.49 -16.87 0.84
N ALA A 585 -10.95 -17.76 -0.06
CA ALA A 585 -10.66 -17.66 -1.48
C ALA A 585 -11.18 -16.35 -2.10
N GLY A 586 -12.34 -15.87 -1.66
CA GLY A 586 -12.87 -14.54 -2.03
C GLY A 586 -11.95 -13.41 -1.57
N LEU A 587 -11.50 -13.42 -0.31
CA LEU A 587 -10.57 -12.42 0.21
C LEU A 587 -9.23 -12.40 -0.55
N LEU A 588 -8.75 -13.56 -0.96
CA LEU A 588 -7.55 -13.66 -1.79
C LEU A 588 -7.74 -13.02 -3.17
N LEU A 589 -8.93 -13.12 -3.76
CA LEU A 589 -9.30 -12.43 -5.00
C LEU A 589 -9.45 -10.91 -4.84
N ASP A 590 -9.79 -10.46 -3.64
CA ASP A 590 -9.88 -9.05 -3.24
C ASP A 590 -8.49 -8.46 -2.93
N GLY A 591 -7.43 -9.28 -2.93
CA GLY A 591 -6.04 -8.86 -2.76
C GLY A 591 -5.50 -9.00 -1.32
N PHE A 592 -6.22 -9.68 -0.42
CA PHE A 592 -5.72 -9.97 0.92
C PHE A 592 -4.75 -11.16 0.90
N PRO A 593 -3.59 -11.08 1.58
CA PRO A 593 -2.63 -12.17 1.62
C PRO A 593 -3.14 -13.34 2.47
N LEU A 594 -2.85 -14.57 2.03
CA LEU A 594 -3.12 -15.81 2.76
C LEU A 594 -1.82 -16.39 3.32
N GLU A 595 -1.82 -16.78 4.59
CA GLU A 595 -0.71 -17.53 5.19
C GLU A 595 -0.66 -18.97 4.63
N LEU A 596 0.43 -19.30 3.95
CA LEU A 596 0.72 -20.61 3.37
C LEU A 596 1.46 -21.50 4.36
N VAL A 597 2.49 -20.96 5.03
CA VAL A 597 3.27 -21.65 6.05
C VAL A 597 3.08 -20.90 7.34
N ASP A 598 2.61 -21.59 8.37
CA ASP A 598 2.51 -21.05 9.73
C ASP A 598 3.93 -20.89 10.30
N GLY A 599 4.33 -19.64 10.60
CA GLY A 599 5.63 -19.32 11.18
C GLY A 599 5.77 -19.57 12.68
N ASP A 600 4.69 -19.90 13.39
CA ASP A 600 4.69 -20.26 14.82
C ASP A 600 4.84 -21.75 15.04
N ALA A 601 4.17 -22.56 14.21
CA ALA A 601 4.29 -24.01 14.23
C ALA A 601 5.31 -24.57 13.23
N SER A 602 5.77 -23.75 12.27
CA SER A 602 6.64 -24.17 11.17
C SER A 602 6.03 -25.32 10.35
N ASN A 603 4.74 -25.20 10.00
CA ASN A 603 3.97 -26.23 9.28
C ASN A 603 2.91 -25.62 8.36
N ILE A 604 2.38 -26.44 7.45
CA ILE A 604 1.31 -26.05 6.52
C ILE A 604 0.02 -26.71 7.00
N PRO A 605 -1.06 -25.94 7.26
CA PRO A 605 -2.38 -26.52 7.45
C PRO A 605 -2.92 -27.00 6.10
N LEU A 606 -2.51 -28.22 5.71
CA LEU A 606 -2.65 -28.75 4.36
C LEU A 606 -4.10 -28.80 3.88
N ARG A 607 -5.04 -29.22 4.75
CA ARG A 607 -6.44 -29.34 4.37
C ARG A 607 -7.04 -27.95 4.17
N TRP A 608 -6.77 -27.03 5.08
CA TRP A 608 -7.21 -25.65 4.98
C TRP A 608 -6.72 -24.99 3.68
N VAL A 609 -5.41 -25.01 3.43
CA VAL A 609 -4.82 -24.41 2.23
C VAL A 609 -5.34 -25.11 0.96
N SER A 610 -5.47 -26.44 0.97
CA SER A 610 -6.02 -27.21 -0.14
C SER A 610 -7.43 -26.80 -0.51
N ASP A 611 -8.31 -26.70 0.48
CA ASP A 611 -9.70 -26.41 0.23
C ASP A 611 -9.89 -24.94 -0.18
N VAL A 612 -9.08 -24.01 0.35
CA VAL A 612 -9.07 -22.61 -0.09
C VAL A 612 -8.63 -22.50 -1.56
N LEU A 613 -7.53 -23.16 -1.93
CA LEU A 613 -7.04 -23.17 -3.32
C LEU A 613 -8.01 -23.86 -4.28
N SER A 614 -8.70 -24.90 -3.82
CA SER A 614 -9.74 -25.58 -4.59
C SER A 614 -10.95 -24.68 -4.82
N GLN A 615 -11.42 -23.98 -3.79
CA GLN A 615 -12.49 -22.98 -3.94
C GLN A 615 -12.06 -21.82 -4.83
N LEU A 616 -10.81 -21.36 -4.73
CA LEU A 616 -10.26 -20.34 -5.62
C LEU A 616 -10.30 -20.81 -7.08
N HIS A 617 -9.87 -22.04 -7.34
CA HIS A 617 -9.92 -22.65 -8.67
C HIS A 617 -11.33 -22.62 -9.25
N ASP A 618 -12.33 -22.99 -8.45
CA ASP A 618 -13.74 -22.96 -8.86
C ASP A 618 -14.23 -21.54 -9.14
N LEU A 619 -13.86 -20.56 -8.30
CA LEU A 619 -14.25 -19.16 -8.44
C LEU A 619 -13.67 -18.49 -9.70
N VAL A 620 -12.47 -18.91 -10.14
CA VAL A 620 -11.80 -18.32 -11.32
C VAL A 620 -11.93 -19.18 -12.59
N SER A 621 -12.50 -20.37 -12.50
CA SER A 621 -12.68 -21.28 -13.63
C SER A 621 -13.51 -20.63 -14.76
N PRO A 622 -13.11 -20.74 -16.03
CA PRO A 622 -12.01 -21.55 -16.58
C PRO A 622 -10.64 -20.83 -16.65
N LYS A 623 -10.53 -19.58 -16.17
CA LYS A 623 -9.29 -18.78 -16.19
C LYS A 623 -8.45 -19.07 -14.95
N ASN A 624 -7.71 -20.17 -14.91
CA ASN A 624 -7.05 -20.66 -13.69
C ASN A 624 -5.54 -20.94 -13.84
N LYS A 625 -4.89 -20.44 -14.90
CA LYS A 625 -3.45 -20.57 -15.09
C LYS A 625 -2.72 -19.58 -14.19
N ILE A 626 -1.80 -20.10 -13.39
CA ILE A 626 -1.04 -19.32 -12.41
C ILE A 626 0.45 -19.40 -12.74
N LEU A 627 1.17 -18.30 -12.46
CA LEU A 627 2.62 -18.28 -12.34
C LEU A 627 3.01 -17.81 -10.95
N VAL A 628 4.07 -18.36 -10.38
CA VAL A 628 4.49 -18.10 -8.99
C VAL A 628 5.84 -17.42 -8.97
N VAL A 629 5.91 -16.26 -8.29
CA VAL A 629 7.14 -15.53 -8.00
C VAL A 629 7.32 -15.45 -6.49
N THR A 630 8.47 -15.92 -5.99
CA THR A 630 8.77 -15.90 -4.55
C THR A 630 10.04 -15.11 -4.29
N VAL A 631 10.14 -14.47 -3.12
CA VAL A 631 11.39 -13.88 -2.62
C VAL A 631 11.94 -14.70 -1.45
N LEU A 632 13.27 -14.87 -1.38
CA LEU A 632 14.00 -15.50 -0.28
C LEU A 632 15.19 -14.62 0.10
N GLY A 633 15.62 -14.70 1.36
CA GLY A 633 16.77 -13.95 1.85
C GLY A 633 16.76 -13.80 3.36
N VAL A 634 17.90 -13.39 3.93
CA VAL A 634 18.09 -13.18 5.38
C VAL A 634 17.08 -12.15 5.91
N GLN A 635 16.82 -12.22 7.22
CA GLN A 635 15.99 -11.25 7.93
C GLN A 635 16.44 -9.81 7.69
N SER A 636 15.46 -8.90 7.58
CA SER A 636 15.69 -7.45 7.41
C SER A 636 16.48 -7.02 6.16
N THR A 637 16.57 -7.88 5.13
CA THR A 637 17.21 -7.55 3.83
C THR A 637 16.33 -6.72 2.88
N GLY A 638 15.08 -6.41 3.25
CA GLY A 638 14.15 -5.62 2.44
C GLY A 638 13.31 -6.41 1.42
N LYS A 639 13.05 -7.71 1.66
CA LYS A 639 12.25 -8.59 0.79
C LYS A 639 10.84 -8.06 0.49
N SER A 640 10.06 -7.82 1.53
CA SER A 640 8.70 -7.31 1.41
C SER A 640 8.69 -5.91 0.78
N THR A 641 9.70 -5.07 1.10
CA THR A 641 9.88 -3.75 0.45
C THR A 641 10.11 -3.86 -1.05
N LEU A 642 10.95 -4.82 -1.48
CA LEU A 642 11.23 -5.08 -2.89
C LEU A 642 9.95 -5.51 -3.63
N LEU A 643 9.19 -6.46 -3.06
CA LEU A 643 7.93 -6.92 -3.65
C LEU A 643 6.87 -5.81 -3.71
N ASN A 644 6.71 -5.04 -2.62
CA ASN A 644 5.75 -3.93 -2.55
C ASN A 644 6.09 -2.83 -3.58
N THR A 645 7.38 -2.58 -3.85
CA THR A 645 7.80 -1.61 -4.88
C THR A 645 7.62 -2.17 -6.29
N MET A 646 7.91 -3.45 -6.49
CA MET A 646 7.86 -4.10 -7.80
C MET A 646 6.42 -4.31 -8.30
N PHE A 647 5.55 -4.79 -7.42
CA PHE A 647 4.18 -5.19 -7.78
C PHE A 647 3.09 -4.29 -7.22
N GLY A 648 3.44 -3.28 -6.38
CA GLY A 648 2.45 -2.43 -5.72
C GLY A 648 1.71 -3.10 -4.56
N VAL A 649 2.08 -4.34 -4.22
CA VAL A 649 1.43 -5.15 -3.17
C VAL A 649 1.69 -4.58 -1.76
N GLN A 650 0.94 -5.06 -0.77
CA GLN A 650 0.92 -4.54 0.60
C GLN A 650 1.33 -5.60 1.65
N PHE A 651 2.46 -6.27 1.43
CA PHE A 651 3.06 -7.13 2.47
C PHE A 651 3.53 -6.28 3.66
N ALA A 652 3.43 -6.84 4.87
CA ALA A 652 3.84 -6.15 6.09
C ALA A 652 5.35 -5.88 6.10
N VAL A 653 5.76 -4.68 6.55
CA VAL A 653 7.16 -4.25 6.56
C VAL A 653 7.52 -3.72 7.96
N SER A 654 8.57 -4.23 8.58
CA SER A 654 9.08 -3.74 9.87
C SER A 654 10.61 -3.76 9.93
N SER A 655 11.20 -3.09 10.94
CA SER A 655 12.65 -3.13 11.18
C SER A 655 13.14 -4.43 11.86
N GLY A 656 12.23 -5.21 12.45
CA GLY A 656 12.50 -6.54 13.00
C GLY A 656 11.91 -7.66 12.11
N ARG A 657 11.77 -8.88 12.64
CA ARG A 657 11.06 -9.97 11.95
C ARG A 657 9.59 -9.58 11.76
N CYS A 658 9.26 -9.05 10.58
CA CYS A 658 7.89 -8.68 10.21
C CYS A 658 7.07 -9.88 9.72
N THR A 659 7.72 -10.79 8.99
CA THR A 659 7.09 -11.94 8.36
C THR A 659 7.50 -13.20 9.11
N ARG A 660 6.53 -13.91 9.67
CA ARG A 660 6.72 -15.26 10.23
C ARG A 660 5.98 -16.24 9.32
N GLY A 661 6.68 -17.24 8.78
CA GLY A 661 6.10 -18.14 7.79
C GLY A 661 6.16 -17.62 6.35
N ALA A 662 5.20 -18.01 5.51
CA ALA A 662 5.13 -17.59 4.10
C ALA A 662 3.72 -17.14 3.74
N PHE A 663 3.59 -16.02 3.05
CA PHE A 663 2.31 -15.42 2.67
C PHE A 663 2.20 -15.32 1.15
N MET A 664 1.08 -15.77 0.61
CA MET A 664 0.77 -15.68 -0.81
C MET A 664 -0.28 -14.60 -1.09
N LEU A 665 -0.09 -13.86 -2.17
CA LEU A 665 -1.04 -12.86 -2.68
C LEU A 665 -1.26 -13.08 -4.17
N LEU A 666 -2.51 -12.93 -4.61
CA LEU A 666 -2.92 -13.18 -5.99
C LEU A 666 -3.08 -11.86 -6.78
N ILE A 667 -2.40 -11.76 -7.92
CA ILE A 667 -2.46 -10.62 -8.84
C ILE A 667 -3.10 -11.06 -10.16
N ARG A 668 -4.03 -10.27 -10.69
CA ARG A 668 -4.66 -10.52 -12.01
C ARG A 668 -3.73 -10.13 -13.15
N ILE A 669 -3.75 -10.91 -14.24
CA ILE A 669 -3.08 -10.54 -15.50
C ILE A 669 -4.14 -9.98 -16.47
N ASN A 670 -3.83 -8.87 -17.14
CA ASN A 670 -4.70 -8.31 -18.18
C ASN A 670 -4.65 -9.18 -19.46
N GLU A 671 -5.75 -9.20 -20.22
CA GLU A 671 -5.90 -9.97 -21.46
C GLU A 671 -4.78 -9.72 -22.49
N ASP A 672 -4.21 -8.52 -22.52
CA ASP A 672 -3.13 -8.15 -23.45
C ASP A 672 -1.84 -8.95 -23.16
N ILE A 673 -1.41 -8.95 -21.90
CA ILE A 673 -0.24 -9.71 -21.43
C ILE A 673 -0.55 -11.20 -21.30
N ARG A 674 -1.81 -11.55 -21.03
CA ARG A 674 -2.25 -12.94 -20.89
C ARG A 674 -1.86 -13.78 -22.10
N LYS A 675 -1.86 -13.23 -23.32
CA LYS A 675 -1.42 -13.96 -24.53
C LYS A 675 0.08 -14.24 -24.53
N VAL A 676 0.88 -13.29 -24.04
CA VAL A 676 2.35 -13.39 -23.96
C VAL A 676 2.77 -14.36 -22.85
N LEU A 677 2.18 -14.22 -21.67
CA LEU A 677 2.47 -15.07 -20.52
C LEU A 677 1.67 -16.38 -20.54
N ASN A 678 0.63 -16.52 -21.39
CA ASN A 678 -0.38 -17.59 -21.36
C ASN A 678 -0.95 -17.82 -19.93
N CYS A 679 -0.98 -16.79 -19.10
CA CYS A 679 -1.28 -16.87 -17.67
C CYS A 679 -2.43 -15.94 -17.27
N ASP A 680 -3.31 -16.40 -16.38
CA ASP A 680 -4.46 -15.64 -15.90
C ASP A 680 -4.13 -14.85 -14.62
N PHE A 681 -3.29 -15.43 -13.76
CA PHE A 681 -2.92 -14.85 -12.47
C PHE A 681 -1.44 -15.03 -12.14
N MET A 682 -0.88 -14.12 -11.35
CA MET A 682 0.44 -14.26 -10.75
C MET A 682 0.29 -14.35 -9.23
N VAL A 683 0.88 -15.36 -8.62
CA VAL A 683 0.98 -15.48 -7.17
C VAL A 683 2.34 -14.94 -6.74
N ILE A 684 2.32 -13.97 -5.84
CA ILE A 684 3.52 -13.45 -5.18
C ILE A 684 3.60 -14.08 -3.79
N ILE A 685 4.73 -14.71 -3.47
CA ILE A 685 4.98 -15.26 -2.14
C ILE A 685 6.07 -14.44 -1.44
N ASP A 686 5.70 -13.80 -0.33
CA ASP A 686 6.64 -13.21 0.62
C ASP A 686 6.97 -14.23 1.71
N THR A 687 8.24 -14.31 2.09
CA THR A 687 8.73 -15.30 3.06
C THR A 687 9.33 -14.63 4.27
N GLU A 688 9.33 -15.38 5.36
CA GLU A 688 10.16 -15.13 6.52
C GLU A 688 11.65 -14.94 6.15
N GLY A 689 12.35 -14.17 6.98
CA GLY A 689 13.80 -14.05 6.92
C GLY A 689 14.51 -15.30 7.43
N LEU A 690 15.35 -15.88 6.57
CA LEU A 690 16.23 -16.98 6.95
C LEU A 690 17.24 -16.53 8.01
N LYS A 691 17.71 -17.47 8.83
CA LYS A 691 18.70 -17.28 9.91
C LYS A 691 18.32 -16.15 10.88
N SER A 692 17.05 -16.14 11.30
CA SER A 692 16.56 -15.23 12.33
C SER A 692 17.40 -15.38 13.62
N PRO A 693 18.04 -14.31 14.13
CA PRO A 693 18.81 -14.35 15.38
C PRO A 693 17.98 -14.86 16.57
N GLU A 694 16.67 -14.61 16.54
CA GLU A 694 15.70 -15.04 17.53
C GLU A 694 15.45 -16.56 17.49
N LEU A 695 15.62 -17.20 16.32
CA LEU A 695 15.51 -18.66 16.15
C LEU A 695 16.85 -19.37 16.33
N ALA A 696 17.98 -18.68 16.21
CA ALA A 696 19.32 -19.28 16.29
C ALA A 696 19.63 -19.97 17.64
N GLN A 697 18.84 -19.69 18.69
CA GLN A 697 18.94 -20.35 20.00
C GLN A 697 18.18 -21.69 20.10
N LEU A 698 17.41 -22.06 19.07
CA LEU A 698 16.66 -23.33 19.00
C LEU A 698 17.45 -24.37 18.19
N ASP A 699 17.53 -25.60 18.72
CA ASP A 699 18.32 -26.71 18.16
C ASP A 699 17.91 -27.09 16.70
N ASP A 700 16.68 -26.78 16.27
CA ASP A 700 16.11 -27.15 14.95
C ASP A 700 16.05 -25.97 13.94
N SER A 701 16.62 -24.81 14.25
CA SER A 701 16.47 -23.59 13.43
C SER A 701 16.96 -23.72 11.98
N HIS A 702 18.07 -24.42 11.77
CA HIS A 702 18.59 -24.70 10.42
C HIS A 702 17.70 -25.65 9.62
N GLU A 703 16.96 -26.54 10.28
CA GLU A 703 16.03 -27.44 9.59
C GLU A 703 14.83 -26.64 9.07
N HIS A 704 14.28 -25.73 9.89
CA HIS A 704 13.17 -24.87 9.49
C HIS A 704 13.49 -24.02 8.25
N ASP A 705 14.66 -23.37 8.23
CA ASP A 705 15.09 -22.55 7.09
C ASP A 705 15.21 -23.38 5.79
N ASN A 706 15.73 -24.60 5.91
CA ASN A 706 15.87 -25.53 4.79
C ASN A 706 14.50 -26.03 4.29
N GLU A 707 13.56 -26.34 5.19
CA GLU A 707 12.19 -26.73 4.86
C GLU A 707 11.48 -25.61 4.11
N LEU A 708 11.49 -24.40 4.66
CA LEU A 708 10.87 -23.22 4.08
C LEU A 708 11.44 -22.93 2.68
N ALA A 709 12.77 -22.85 2.56
CA ALA A 709 13.44 -22.57 1.29
C ALA A 709 13.11 -23.63 0.23
N THR A 710 13.14 -24.91 0.60
CA THR A 710 12.86 -26.01 -0.34
C THR A 710 11.41 -25.97 -0.81
N LEU A 711 10.46 -25.73 0.09
CA LEU A 711 9.05 -25.59 -0.25
C LEU A 711 8.83 -24.44 -1.23
N VAL A 712 9.23 -23.23 -0.87
CA VAL A 712 8.91 -22.05 -1.67
C VAL A 712 9.64 -22.06 -3.02
N ILE A 713 10.88 -22.55 -3.07
CA ILE A 713 11.60 -22.74 -4.33
C ILE A 713 10.88 -23.76 -5.22
N GLY A 714 10.38 -24.85 -4.65
CA GLY A 714 9.65 -25.86 -5.41
C GLY A 714 8.33 -25.36 -6.00
N LEU A 715 7.64 -24.50 -5.25
CA LEU A 715 6.39 -23.86 -5.68
C LEU A 715 6.60 -22.78 -6.77
N SER A 716 7.81 -22.22 -6.87
CA SER A 716 8.08 -21.05 -7.70
C SER A 716 8.40 -21.38 -9.15
N ASP A 717 7.92 -20.54 -10.08
CA ASP A 717 8.45 -20.47 -11.44
C ASP A 717 9.73 -19.62 -11.49
N ILE A 718 9.78 -18.54 -10.70
CA ILE A 718 10.97 -17.71 -10.49
C ILE A 718 11.14 -17.41 -8.99
N THR A 719 12.35 -17.62 -8.48
CA THR A 719 12.74 -17.26 -7.11
C THR A 719 13.71 -16.09 -7.10
N ILE A 720 13.39 -15.02 -6.38
CA ILE A 720 14.28 -13.87 -6.15
C ILE A 720 15.09 -14.16 -4.89
N ILE A 721 16.42 -14.23 -5.00
CA ILE A 721 17.33 -14.36 -3.85
C ILE A 721 17.85 -12.98 -3.49
N ASN A 722 17.31 -12.40 -2.42
CA ASN A 722 17.61 -11.06 -1.95
C ASN A 722 18.76 -11.09 -0.93
N ILE A 723 19.86 -10.40 -1.27
CA ILE A 723 21.11 -10.36 -0.51
C ILE A 723 21.38 -8.91 -0.13
N ALA A 724 21.61 -8.63 1.16
CA ALA A 724 21.95 -7.29 1.62
C ALA A 724 23.47 -7.08 1.64
N MET A 725 23.93 -5.98 1.04
CA MET A 725 25.34 -5.55 1.03
C MET A 725 26.33 -6.60 0.48
N GLU A 726 27.61 -6.22 0.36
CA GLU A 726 28.72 -7.12 0.06
C GLU A 726 29.14 -7.97 1.28
N ASN A 727 28.19 -8.48 2.08
CA ASN A 727 28.52 -9.34 3.21
C ASN A 727 28.76 -10.77 2.73
N SER A 728 30.03 -11.13 2.52
CA SER A 728 30.45 -12.47 2.07
C SER A 728 29.99 -13.62 2.98
N THR A 729 29.68 -13.35 4.26
CA THR A 729 29.22 -14.38 5.21
C THR A 729 27.74 -14.67 5.02
N GLU A 730 26.88 -13.65 4.99
CA GLU A 730 25.44 -13.79 4.71
C GLU A 730 25.19 -14.41 3.34
N MET A 731 26.00 -14.02 2.35
CA MET A 731 25.94 -14.60 1.02
C MET A 731 26.18 -16.11 1.04
N LYS A 732 27.28 -16.59 1.65
CA LYS A 732 27.55 -18.04 1.76
C LYS A 732 26.43 -18.79 2.47
N ASP A 733 25.91 -18.18 3.52
CA ASP A 733 24.88 -18.74 4.38
C ASP A 733 23.54 -18.98 3.67
N ILE A 734 23.04 -17.97 2.95
CA ILE A 734 21.82 -18.11 2.12
C ILE A 734 22.07 -19.10 0.99
N LEU A 735 23.21 -18.97 0.32
CA LEU A 735 23.52 -19.78 -0.86
C LEU A 735 23.61 -21.27 -0.52
N GLN A 736 24.12 -21.64 0.65
CA GLN A 736 24.13 -23.04 1.08
C GLN A 736 22.71 -23.61 1.19
N ILE A 737 21.80 -22.91 1.86
CA ILE A 737 20.38 -23.30 2.00
C ILE A 737 19.72 -23.44 0.63
N VAL A 738 19.93 -22.44 -0.24
CA VAL A 738 19.36 -22.38 -1.59
C VAL A 738 19.90 -23.51 -2.49
N VAL A 739 21.19 -23.82 -2.42
CA VAL A 739 21.81 -24.92 -3.18
C VAL A 739 21.23 -26.28 -2.77
N HIS A 740 21.04 -26.52 -1.46
CA HIS A 740 20.38 -27.74 -0.97
C HIS A 740 18.94 -27.85 -1.51
N ALA A 741 18.18 -26.75 -1.46
CA ALA A 741 16.84 -26.71 -2.04
C ALA A 741 16.84 -27.05 -3.55
N PHE A 742 17.80 -26.51 -4.32
CA PHE A 742 17.90 -26.81 -5.76
C PHE A 742 18.29 -28.26 -6.06
N LEU A 743 19.20 -28.86 -5.28
CA LEU A 743 19.55 -30.27 -5.40
C LEU A 743 18.34 -31.17 -5.20
N ARG A 744 17.51 -30.89 -4.19
CA ARG A 744 16.24 -31.59 -3.95
C ARG A 744 15.23 -31.37 -5.07
N MET A 745 15.13 -30.13 -5.60
CA MET A 745 14.22 -29.85 -6.71
C MET A 745 14.57 -30.60 -7.99
N LYS A 746 15.85 -30.83 -8.24
CA LYS A 746 16.31 -31.61 -9.38
C LYS A 746 15.83 -33.07 -9.31
N GLU A 747 15.73 -33.66 -8.13
CA GLU A 747 15.25 -35.04 -7.95
C GLU A 747 13.78 -35.20 -8.30
N VAL A 748 12.97 -34.19 -7.98
CA VAL A 748 11.55 -34.16 -8.37
C VAL A 748 11.36 -33.69 -9.82
N GLY A 749 12.45 -33.67 -10.61
CA GLY A 749 12.43 -33.34 -12.04
C GLY A 749 12.26 -31.85 -12.35
N LYS A 750 12.44 -30.97 -11.38
CA LYS A 750 12.32 -29.52 -11.55
C LYS A 750 13.68 -28.84 -11.64
N LYS A 751 13.80 -27.89 -12.56
CA LYS A 751 14.92 -26.95 -12.62
C LYS A 751 14.39 -25.53 -12.36
N PRO A 752 14.45 -25.05 -11.11
CA PRO A 752 13.95 -23.74 -10.76
C PRO A 752 14.80 -22.64 -11.40
N LYS A 753 14.18 -21.49 -11.70
CA LYS A 753 14.87 -20.27 -12.15
C LYS A 753 14.98 -19.29 -11.00
N CYS A 754 16.08 -18.55 -10.93
CA CYS A 754 16.31 -17.60 -9.86
C CYS A 754 17.02 -16.34 -10.36
N GLN A 755 16.83 -15.26 -9.61
CA GLN A 755 17.43 -13.95 -9.83
C GLN A 755 18.07 -13.50 -8.52
N PHE A 756 19.37 -13.21 -8.53
CA PHE A 756 20.09 -12.67 -7.37
C PHE A 756 19.95 -11.15 -7.36
N VAL A 757 19.50 -10.61 -6.23
CA VAL A 757 19.32 -9.18 -6.03
C VAL A 757 20.22 -8.72 -4.89
N HIS A 758 21.18 -7.88 -5.21
CA HIS A 758 22.12 -7.26 -4.28
C HIS A 758 21.60 -5.87 -3.90
N GLN A 759 21.17 -5.71 -2.65
CA GLN A 759 20.62 -4.46 -2.12
C GLN A 759 21.70 -3.52 -1.60
N ASN A 760 21.41 -2.21 -1.64
CA ASN A 760 22.27 -1.13 -1.17
C ASN A 760 23.62 -1.02 -1.89
N VAL A 761 23.66 -1.37 -3.18
CA VAL A 761 24.87 -1.27 -3.99
C VAL A 761 24.88 0.09 -4.68
N SER A 762 25.78 0.97 -4.22
CA SER A 762 25.98 2.29 -4.82
C SER A 762 26.98 2.21 -5.98
N ASP A 763 26.61 2.82 -7.11
CA ASP A 763 27.49 3.61 -8.00
C ASP A 763 27.86 3.05 -9.40
N VAL A 764 28.12 3.99 -10.31
CA VAL A 764 28.29 3.93 -11.79
C VAL A 764 29.33 2.91 -12.28
N SER A 765 30.25 2.46 -11.42
CA SER A 765 31.27 1.44 -11.72
C SER A 765 30.80 0.00 -11.50
N ALA A 766 29.54 -0.20 -11.06
CA ALA A 766 28.98 -1.52 -10.82
C ALA A 766 29.25 -2.44 -12.01
N ASN A 767 28.93 -2.05 -13.25
CA ASN A 767 29.12 -2.92 -14.42
C ASN A 767 30.55 -3.47 -14.63
N GLU A 768 31.61 -2.72 -14.30
CA GLU A 768 33.00 -3.20 -14.42
C GLU A 768 33.47 -4.03 -13.21
N LYS A 769 33.07 -3.65 -11.98
CA LYS A 769 33.31 -4.46 -10.77
C LYS A 769 32.54 -5.79 -10.82
N ASN A 770 31.33 -5.73 -11.36
CA ASN A 770 30.38 -6.84 -11.49
C ASN A 770 30.95 -8.02 -12.29
N LEU A 771 31.84 -7.84 -13.27
CA LEU A 771 32.31 -9.00 -14.06
C LEU A 771 33.26 -9.90 -13.25
N ARG A 772 34.06 -9.32 -12.34
CA ARG A 772 34.88 -10.10 -11.39
C ARG A 772 34.01 -10.70 -10.30
N ASP A 773 33.08 -9.92 -9.76
CA ASP A 773 32.20 -10.36 -8.67
C ASP A 773 31.22 -11.45 -9.11
N ARG A 774 30.70 -11.39 -10.35
CA ARG A 774 29.86 -12.44 -10.96
C ARG A 774 30.62 -13.75 -11.14
N LYS A 775 31.88 -13.68 -11.57
CA LYS A 775 32.75 -14.87 -11.71
C LYS A 775 33.07 -15.47 -10.34
N LEU A 776 33.37 -14.63 -9.35
CA LEU A 776 33.62 -15.06 -7.98
C LEU A 776 32.37 -15.71 -7.36
N LEU A 777 31.19 -15.11 -7.54
CA LEU A 777 29.92 -15.66 -7.09
C LEU A 777 29.64 -17.02 -7.75
N LEU A 778 29.80 -17.15 -9.06
CA LEU A 778 29.62 -18.44 -9.74
C LEU A 778 30.61 -19.50 -9.24
N GLN A 779 31.87 -19.11 -8.99
CA GLN A 779 32.86 -20.02 -8.42
C GLN A 779 32.43 -20.50 -7.01
N GLN A 780 32.02 -19.58 -6.14
CA GLN A 780 31.51 -19.90 -4.81
C GLN A 780 30.27 -20.81 -4.87
N LEU A 781 29.35 -20.54 -5.81
CA LEU A 781 28.17 -21.37 -6.05
C LEU A 781 28.56 -22.79 -6.49
N ASN A 782 29.56 -22.94 -7.36
CA ASN A 782 30.06 -24.26 -7.78
C ASN A 782 30.70 -25.02 -6.60
N GLU A 783 31.51 -24.35 -5.79
CA GLU A 783 32.14 -24.94 -4.59
C GLU A 783 31.09 -25.41 -3.58
N MET A 784 30.07 -24.58 -3.31
CA MET A 784 28.95 -24.94 -2.44
C MET A 784 28.11 -26.07 -3.01
N THR A 785 27.87 -26.09 -4.34
CA THR A 785 27.15 -27.18 -5.01
C THR A 785 27.87 -28.50 -4.83
N GLN A 786 29.20 -28.53 -4.99
CA GLN A 786 29.99 -29.73 -4.78
C GLN A 786 29.96 -30.20 -3.33
N ALA A 787 30.02 -29.28 -2.36
CA ALA A 787 29.94 -29.61 -0.94
C ALA A 787 28.56 -30.20 -0.58
N ALA A 788 27.48 -29.53 -1.00
CA ALA A 788 26.11 -29.99 -0.76
C ALA A 788 25.82 -31.32 -1.46
N ALA A 789 26.29 -31.49 -2.71
CA ALA A 789 26.20 -32.73 -3.46
C ALA A 789 26.88 -33.90 -2.74
N LYS A 790 28.07 -33.69 -2.15
CA LYS A 790 28.75 -34.72 -1.34
C LYS A 790 27.95 -35.09 -0.09
N MET A 791 27.40 -34.09 0.61
CA MET A 791 26.58 -34.33 1.80
C MET A 791 25.30 -35.12 1.49
N GLU A 792 24.69 -34.86 0.34
CA GLU A 792 23.49 -35.57 -0.13
C GLU A 792 23.79 -36.85 -0.91
N LYS A 793 25.06 -37.27 -1.03
CA LYS A 793 25.52 -38.46 -1.79
C LYS A 793 25.19 -38.41 -3.30
N LYS A 794 25.26 -37.23 -3.91
CA LYS A 794 24.91 -36.92 -5.33
C LYS A 794 26.09 -36.29 -6.09
N GLU A 795 27.25 -36.93 -6.04
CA GLU A 795 28.52 -36.38 -6.56
C GLU A 795 28.56 -36.13 -8.07
N GLU A 796 27.52 -36.54 -8.83
CA GLU A 796 27.35 -36.16 -10.23
C GLU A 796 27.17 -34.66 -10.47
N ASN A 797 26.71 -33.89 -9.47
CA ASN A 797 26.53 -32.44 -9.58
C ASN A 797 27.83 -31.70 -9.23
N LYS A 798 28.48 -31.11 -10.24
CA LYS A 798 29.82 -30.47 -10.10
C LYS A 798 29.78 -28.96 -10.27
N SER A 799 28.74 -28.44 -10.93
CA SER A 799 28.50 -27.01 -11.13
C SER A 799 27.10 -26.64 -10.66
N PHE A 800 26.94 -25.39 -10.21
CA PHE A 800 25.64 -24.78 -9.93
C PHE A 800 24.69 -24.83 -11.14
N THR A 801 25.23 -24.75 -12.35
CA THR A 801 24.43 -24.87 -13.58
C THR A 801 23.89 -26.29 -13.84
N ASP A 802 24.41 -27.30 -13.12
CA ASP A 802 23.88 -28.67 -13.19
C ASP A 802 22.54 -28.79 -12.45
N VAL A 803 22.31 -27.96 -11.43
CA VAL A 803 21.13 -27.97 -10.56
C VAL A 803 20.12 -26.88 -10.90
N MET A 804 20.56 -25.82 -11.59
CA MET A 804 19.75 -24.63 -11.83
C MET A 804 20.07 -23.96 -13.17
N GLU A 805 19.06 -23.40 -13.85
CA GLU A 805 19.28 -22.60 -15.07
C GLU A 805 19.70 -21.17 -14.70
N TYR A 806 21.02 -20.93 -14.64
CA TYR A 806 21.61 -19.65 -14.23
C TYR A 806 22.54 -19.05 -15.29
N SER A 807 22.44 -17.74 -15.49
CA SER A 807 23.33 -16.94 -16.35
C SER A 807 23.96 -15.83 -15.51
N PRO A 808 25.30 -15.79 -15.36
CA PRO A 808 25.97 -14.73 -14.61
C PRO A 808 25.69 -13.33 -15.16
N ASP A 809 25.45 -13.21 -16.46
CA ASP A 809 25.24 -11.91 -17.13
C ASP A 809 23.83 -11.35 -16.91
N THR A 810 22.84 -12.23 -16.76
CA THR A 810 21.41 -11.85 -16.72
C THR A 810 20.72 -12.22 -15.40
N GLY A 811 21.40 -12.93 -14.51
CA GLY A 811 20.86 -13.44 -13.24
C GLY A 811 21.23 -12.62 -12.01
N ASN A 812 21.96 -11.49 -12.15
CA ASN A 812 22.40 -10.65 -11.03
C ASN A 812 21.97 -9.19 -11.22
N TRP A 813 21.31 -8.66 -10.19
CA TRP A 813 20.77 -7.31 -10.14
C TRP A 813 21.37 -6.55 -8.97
N TYR A 814 21.77 -5.31 -9.21
CA TYR A 814 22.38 -4.45 -8.21
C TYR A 814 21.47 -3.25 -8.02
N ILE A 815 20.81 -3.19 -6.86
CA ILE A 815 19.79 -2.19 -6.56
C ILE A 815 20.37 -1.19 -5.55
N PRO A 816 20.29 0.12 -5.80
CA PRO A 816 20.81 1.15 -4.90
C PRO A 816 20.03 1.20 -3.59
N GLY A 817 20.44 2.05 -2.65
CA GLY A 817 19.69 2.23 -1.41
C GLY A 817 18.30 2.84 -1.64
N LEU A 818 17.32 2.38 -0.85
CA LEU A 818 15.91 2.82 -0.94
C LEU A 818 15.73 4.33 -0.76
N TRP A 819 16.45 4.95 0.17
CA TRP A 819 16.28 6.36 0.52
C TRP A 819 17.32 7.24 -0.16
N ASN A 820 16.88 8.37 -0.74
CA ASN A 820 17.77 9.42 -1.20
C ASN A 820 18.05 10.41 -0.05
N GLY A 821 19.05 10.08 0.77
CA GLY A 821 19.39 10.82 1.99
C GLY A 821 18.96 10.08 3.26
N ASN A 822 18.80 10.82 4.35
CA ASN A 822 18.52 10.24 5.67
C ASN A 822 17.01 10.34 6.01
N PRO A 823 16.31 9.27 6.37
CA PRO A 823 14.95 9.37 6.94
C PRO A 823 14.89 10.31 8.17
N PRO A 824 13.73 10.88 8.52
CA PRO A 824 12.39 10.61 7.98
C PRO A 824 11.95 11.53 6.82
N MET A 825 12.69 12.61 6.56
CA MET A 825 12.39 13.55 5.46
C MET A 825 13.06 13.19 4.13
N ALA A 826 13.71 12.02 4.03
CA ALA A 826 14.28 11.57 2.76
C ALA A 826 13.18 10.99 1.87
N PRO A 827 13.09 11.36 0.58
CA PRO A 827 12.25 10.66 -0.38
C PRO A 827 12.89 9.33 -0.78
N VAL A 828 12.07 8.47 -1.41
CA VAL A 828 12.58 7.27 -2.09
C VAL A 828 13.53 7.67 -3.23
N ASN A 829 14.58 6.89 -3.40
CA ASN A 829 15.55 7.05 -4.47
C ASN A 829 14.95 6.66 -5.82
N ALA A 830 15.00 7.58 -6.80
CA ALA A 830 14.52 7.31 -8.16
C ALA A 830 15.25 6.11 -8.78
N GLY A 831 16.57 6.00 -8.58
CA GLY A 831 17.37 4.88 -9.07
C GLY A 831 17.00 3.53 -8.45
N TYR A 832 16.46 3.52 -7.22
CA TYR A 832 15.90 2.29 -6.62
C TYR A 832 14.66 1.87 -7.39
N SER A 833 13.72 2.80 -7.56
CA SER A 833 12.43 2.56 -8.22
C SER A 833 12.64 2.09 -9.67
N GLU A 834 13.59 2.68 -10.38
CA GLU A 834 13.97 2.32 -11.76
C GLU A 834 14.66 0.95 -11.83
N ALA A 835 15.63 0.65 -10.96
CA ALA A 835 16.28 -0.66 -10.95
C ALA A 835 15.30 -1.80 -10.63
N VAL A 836 14.38 -1.58 -9.67
CA VAL A 836 13.30 -2.53 -9.35
C VAL A 836 12.34 -2.70 -10.54
N TYR A 837 12.09 -1.63 -11.29
CA TYR A 837 11.28 -1.69 -12.50
C TYR A 837 11.89 -2.55 -13.59
N GLU A 838 13.19 -2.36 -13.86
CA GLU A 838 13.92 -3.15 -14.85
C GLU A 838 13.96 -4.64 -14.45
N LEU A 839 14.13 -4.91 -13.15
CA LEU A 839 14.00 -6.27 -12.63
C LEU A 839 12.60 -6.85 -12.88
N LYS A 840 11.53 -6.08 -12.64
CA LYS A 840 10.15 -6.51 -12.94
C LYS A 840 9.98 -6.90 -14.41
N LYS A 841 10.44 -6.06 -15.33
CA LYS A 841 10.37 -6.33 -16.78
C LYS A 841 11.12 -7.61 -17.14
N ASN A 842 12.32 -7.77 -16.58
CA ASN A 842 13.11 -8.98 -16.83
C ASN A 842 12.41 -10.24 -16.31
N ILE A 843 11.86 -10.21 -15.10
CA ILE A 843 11.07 -11.31 -14.54
C ILE A 843 9.90 -11.65 -15.45
N ILE A 844 9.12 -10.66 -15.89
CA ILE A 844 7.97 -10.88 -16.78
C ILE A 844 8.42 -11.47 -18.13
N HIS A 845 9.54 -10.99 -18.69
CA HIS A 845 10.13 -11.54 -19.91
C HIS A 845 10.59 -13.00 -19.74
N LEU A 846 11.23 -13.32 -18.62
CA LEU A 846 11.65 -14.69 -18.30
C LEU A 846 10.45 -15.63 -18.14
N LEU A 847 9.38 -15.15 -17.49
CA LEU A 847 8.11 -15.87 -17.37
C LEU A 847 7.48 -16.15 -18.74
N GLY A 848 7.53 -15.20 -19.67
CA GLY A 848 7.09 -15.41 -21.05
C GLY A 848 7.88 -16.50 -21.78
N LYS A 849 9.21 -16.58 -21.55
CA LYS A 849 10.09 -17.59 -22.17
C LYS A 849 9.92 -18.99 -21.61
N LEU A 850 9.46 -19.14 -20.37
CA LEU A 850 9.29 -20.45 -19.72
C LEU A 850 8.30 -21.36 -20.47
N ARG A 851 7.47 -20.81 -21.37
CA ARG A 851 6.32 -21.50 -21.98
C ARG A 851 6.53 -22.10 -23.37
N ARG A 852 7.68 -22.74 -23.58
CA ARG A 852 7.70 -23.96 -24.43
C ARG A 852 7.47 -25.26 -23.65
N GLY A 853 7.32 -25.18 -22.32
CA GLY A 853 6.81 -26.26 -21.47
C GLY A 853 5.68 -25.74 -20.57
N ILE A 854 4.63 -26.52 -20.38
CA ILE A 854 3.43 -26.17 -19.62
C ILE A 854 3.79 -26.04 -18.13
N SER A 855 3.59 -24.88 -17.49
CA SER A 855 3.44 -24.86 -16.02
C SER A 855 2.01 -25.32 -15.69
N PRO A 856 1.84 -26.18 -14.68
CA PRO A 856 0.56 -26.81 -14.44
C PRO A 856 -0.41 -25.92 -13.63
N PRO A 857 -1.73 -26.14 -13.74
CA PRO A 857 -2.78 -25.33 -13.11
C PRO A 857 -2.73 -25.34 -11.58
N ALA A 858 -3.50 -24.47 -10.91
CA ALA A 858 -3.58 -24.33 -9.45
C ALA A 858 -3.63 -25.65 -8.65
N MET A 859 -4.29 -26.70 -9.17
CA MET A 859 -4.31 -28.05 -8.56
C MET A 859 -2.92 -28.71 -8.42
N ASN A 860 -1.94 -28.34 -9.26
CA ASN A 860 -0.58 -28.87 -9.13
C ASN A 860 0.26 -28.13 -8.10
N ILE A 861 -0.14 -26.97 -7.56
CA ILE A 861 0.49 -26.40 -6.36
C ILE A 861 0.29 -27.38 -5.20
N LEU A 862 -0.91 -27.98 -5.08
CA LEU A 862 -1.22 -28.97 -4.05
C LEU A 862 -0.53 -30.31 -4.30
N GLY A 863 -0.56 -30.80 -5.54
CA GLY A 863 0.24 -31.95 -5.94
C GLY A 863 1.72 -31.76 -5.59
N LEU A 864 2.24 -30.54 -5.82
CA LEU A 864 3.61 -30.20 -5.43
C LEU A 864 3.83 -30.12 -3.92
N ILE A 865 2.92 -29.53 -3.16
CA ILE A 865 3.05 -29.47 -1.70
C ILE A 865 3.11 -30.89 -1.14
N CYS A 866 2.23 -31.78 -1.62
CA CYS A 866 2.23 -33.19 -1.26
C CYS A 866 3.51 -33.92 -1.73
N ASP A 867 3.95 -33.71 -2.98
CA ASP A 867 5.16 -34.34 -3.52
C ASP A 867 6.44 -33.84 -2.84
N ILE A 868 6.48 -32.56 -2.46
CA ILE A 868 7.60 -31.95 -1.73
C ILE A 868 7.62 -32.48 -0.29
N GLN A 869 6.49 -32.55 0.41
CA GLN A 869 6.47 -33.14 1.75
C GLN A 869 6.94 -34.60 1.72
N VAL A 870 6.42 -35.41 0.79
CA VAL A 870 6.76 -36.83 0.68
C VAL A 870 8.24 -37.07 0.30
N ASN A 871 8.83 -36.25 -0.58
CA ASN A 871 10.23 -36.40 -1.01
C ASN A 871 11.25 -35.72 -0.10
N HIS A 872 10.86 -34.72 0.70
CA HIS A 872 11.75 -34.02 1.65
C HIS A 872 11.87 -34.77 2.99
N GLN A 873 10.96 -35.70 3.27
CA GLN A 873 10.97 -36.52 4.47
C GLN A 873 11.65 -37.90 4.27
N LYS A 874 12.20 -38.16 3.07
CA LYS A 874 13.17 -39.23 2.78
C LYS A 874 14.57 -38.65 2.66
#